data_AF-A0A8H3BEG9-F1
#
_entry.id   AF-A0A8H3BEG9-F1
#
_cell.length_a   1.000
_cell.length_b   1.000
_cell.length_c   1.000
_cell.angle_alpha   90.00
_cell.angle_beta   90.00
_cell.angle_gamma   90.00
#
_symmetry.space_group_name_H-M   'P 1'
#
loop_
_entity.id
_entity.type
_entity.pdbx_description
1 polymer ?
#
loop_
_entity_poly.entity_id
_entity_poly.type
_entity_poly.pdbx_seq_one_letter_code
_entity_poly.pdbx_strand_id
1 'polypeptide(L)'
;MGEQSVGKSYCLNHFADTSFAGSAMRTTEGVWLSCTPTKDYLLVSLDFEGKTKFNTACRMQSIERSAQEDMLLVLFNTAISNLVLFPNNFALSRNIRGMFTSFQTSAKTFDPNSNPGLFNSTLAIIIKDVTNADTDGIKKEFSLKFGEIVQMERDKNFISRLHRGKIQIIPWPVINSLEFYSLFNAVLKRLEMQSFTHQTGGAFLLKLKSLMVDIKASCCRHNEVTCNWNASDQSQASSRAHQLKERIISALACGKTPEGPLKNMNTDEDIPTLENEPVFYVSEVDNQEPGSSQEGAANTEADIQLRQEALAEQALAALIQRCKPPPTSRPSILESTYVEALQQWLDESLENRLGRVEQWIKLNISHFTLENPDLRELDNNFKVLSRGMQAAVKLCQACCSTCKLLCLRAYRHSGPHQCGTNHRCVFDCEVTEGHEKQPPCGVEAGHAGRHTCDVKLHSCGRDCSLIQLKGCTRACNKPLDHEGDCTCSARVHLCGKPCELRNANQGTKREAYTCTGICHEAWDEPHTKHVCDDAWRGCPIKCLLCEENGMTGDCCSTDHLHGRDPTVNHLCASAHKCTKPCEAKGICAIDQTPSESKTQFTGRHAKFVYTQFTQVSKRLPCEVPIPAGKISHDGEHKHDLKDKPFRSHWDILKNFILRTMALW
;
A
#
# COMPACT_ATOMS: atom_id res chain seq x y z
N MET A 1 28.98 3.96 -28.57
CA MET A 1 30.04 3.22 -27.82
C MET A 1 31.20 2.88 -28.75
N GLY A 2 32.46 2.82 -28.31
CA GLY A 2 33.59 2.48 -29.20
C GLY A 2 34.96 2.85 -28.63
N GLU A 3 36.03 2.64 -29.40
CA GLU A 3 37.38 3.10 -29.03
C GLU A 3 37.43 4.62 -28.81
N GLN A 4 38.47 5.09 -28.14
CA GLN A 4 38.68 6.53 -27.97
C GLN A 4 38.98 7.21 -29.32
N SER A 5 38.49 8.45 -29.47
CA SER A 5 38.75 9.31 -30.65
C SER A 5 38.27 8.77 -32.02
N VAL A 6 37.35 7.79 -32.04
CA VAL A 6 36.68 7.34 -33.28
C VAL A 6 35.48 8.22 -33.68
N GLY A 7 35.39 9.46 -33.21
CA GLY A 7 34.30 10.39 -33.57
C GLY A 7 32.89 9.98 -33.13
N LYS A 8 32.74 9.40 -31.92
CA LYS A 8 31.45 8.96 -31.36
C LYS A 8 30.46 10.12 -31.19
N SER A 9 30.88 11.16 -30.49
CA SER A 9 30.10 12.37 -30.22
C SER A 9 29.71 13.07 -31.53
N TYR A 10 30.61 13.11 -32.52
CA TYR A 10 30.32 13.62 -33.87
C TYR A 10 29.19 12.83 -34.54
N CYS A 11 29.21 11.49 -34.47
CA CYS A 11 28.15 10.65 -35.04
C CYS A 11 26.81 10.89 -34.34
N LEU A 12 26.80 10.98 -33.00
CA LEU A 12 25.58 11.22 -32.24
C LEU A 12 24.99 12.60 -32.52
N ASN A 13 25.83 13.64 -32.61
CA ASN A 13 25.38 14.99 -32.94
C ASN A 13 24.68 15.06 -34.30
N HIS A 14 25.20 14.37 -35.31
CA HIS A 14 24.55 14.32 -36.63
C HIS A 14 23.33 13.39 -36.68
N PHE A 15 23.32 12.35 -35.84
CA PHE A 15 22.24 11.36 -35.82
C PHE A 15 21.00 11.85 -35.06
N ALA A 16 21.20 12.49 -33.91
CA ALA A 16 20.15 12.81 -32.95
C ALA A 16 19.99 14.31 -32.68
N ASP A 17 20.67 15.15 -33.47
CA ASP A 17 20.67 16.61 -33.32
C ASP A 17 21.09 17.07 -31.91
N THR A 18 22.21 16.51 -31.43
CA THR A 18 22.77 16.78 -30.10
C THR A 18 24.00 17.69 -30.15
N SER A 19 24.41 18.21 -29.00
CA SER A 19 25.54 19.14 -28.83
C SER A 19 26.67 18.58 -27.94
N PHE A 20 26.95 17.27 -28.02
CA PHE A 20 28.06 16.67 -27.29
C PHE A 20 29.40 17.26 -27.74
N ALA A 21 30.30 17.53 -26.79
CA ALA A 21 31.61 18.09 -27.09
C ALA A 21 32.47 17.10 -27.91
N GLY A 22 32.96 17.54 -29.07
CA GLY A 22 33.90 16.77 -29.89
C GLY A 22 35.32 17.32 -29.80
N SER A 23 36.32 16.49 -29.47
CA SER A 23 37.73 16.80 -29.74
C SER A 23 38.57 15.53 -29.97
N ALA A 24 39.80 15.74 -30.45
CA ALA A 24 40.79 14.68 -30.70
C ALA A 24 41.49 14.17 -29.42
N MET A 25 41.43 14.93 -28.32
CA MET A 25 41.90 14.54 -26.98
C MET A 25 40.74 13.97 -26.12
N ARG A 26 41.01 13.42 -24.92
CA ARG A 26 39.95 12.95 -23.99
C ARG A 26 38.90 14.07 -23.79
N THR A 27 37.67 13.87 -24.24
CA THR A 27 36.59 14.88 -24.14
C THR A 27 35.38 14.46 -23.30
N THR A 28 35.12 13.16 -23.17
CA THR A 28 33.91 12.66 -22.50
C THR A 28 34.34 11.87 -21.27
N GLU A 29 34.07 12.39 -20.07
CA GLU A 29 34.20 11.64 -18.82
C GLU A 29 32.85 11.03 -18.43
N GLY A 30 32.81 9.71 -18.21
CA GLY A 30 31.59 9.01 -17.80
C GLY A 30 30.57 8.78 -18.93
N VAL A 31 29.28 8.99 -18.62
CA VAL A 31 28.15 8.82 -19.56
C VAL A 31 27.33 10.10 -19.57
N TRP A 32 27.15 10.68 -20.76
CA TRP A 32 26.38 11.91 -20.97
C TRP A 32 25.04 11.58 -21.62
N LEU A 33 23.98 12.26 -21.19
CA LEU A 33 22.62 12.06 -21.66
C LEU A 33 22.10 13.35 -22.29
N SER A 34 21.49 13.26 -23.47
CA SER A 34 20.78 14.34 -24.13
C SER A 34 19.40 13.86 -24.59
N CYS A 35 18.40 14.73 -24.51
CA CYS A 35 17.02 14.44 -24.88
C CYS A 35 16.60 15.36 -26.03
N THR A 36 16.29 14.79 -27.18
CA THR A 36 15.83 15.54 -28.36
C THR A 36 14.32 15.30 -28.53
N PRO A 37 13.48 16.31 -28.28
CA PRO A 37 12.04 16.17 -28.47
C PRO A 37 11.68 16.12 -29.95
N THR A 38 10.92 15.12 -30.37
CA THR A 38 10.31 15.05 -31.71
C THR A 38 8.80 15.26 -31.61
N LYS A 39 8.08 15.20 -32.74
CA LYS A 39 6.62 15.32 -32.74
C LYS A 39 5.92 14.15 -32.05
N ASP A 40 6.48 12.93 -32.20
CA ASP A 40 5.80 11.69 -31.82
C ASP A 40 6.48 10.97 -30.64
N TYR A 41 7.75 11.27 -30.36
CA TYR A 41 8.52 10.61 -29.30
C TYR A 41 9.69 11.46 -28.77
N LEU A 42 10.23 11.06 -27.61
CA LEU A 42 11.46 11.65 -27.07
C LEU A 42 12.66 10.77 -27.43
N LEU A 43 13.61 11.30 -28.22
CA LEU A 43 14.85 10.59 -28.54
C LEU A 43 15.89 10.83 -27.43
N VAL A 44 16.23 9.78 -26.69
CA VAL A 44 17.26 9.85 -25.64
C VAL A 44 18.59 9.32 -26.18
N SER A 45 19.60 10.18 -26.20
CA SER A 45 20.94 9.88 -26.68
C SER A 45 21.93 9.77 -25.52
N LEU A 46 22.70 8.68 -25.50
CA LEU A 46 23.72 8.41 -24.49
C LEU A 46 25.11 8.40 -25.14
N ASP A 47 25.98 9.36 -24.79
CA ASP A 47 27.38 9.37 -25.19
C ASP A 47 28.26 8.76 -24.09
N PHE A 48 28.93 7.68 -24.42
CA PHE A 48 29.78 6.93 -23.50
C PHE A 48 31.25 7.25 -23.76
N GLU A 49 32.00 7.46 -22.68
CA GLU A 49 33.47 7.58 -22.73
C GLU A 49 34.10 6.41 -23.52
N GLY A 50 35.14 6.72 -24.30
CA GLY A 50 35.83 5.75 -25.15
C GLY A 50 36.70 4.78 -24.36
N LYS A 51 36.80 3.53 -24.83
CA LYS A 51 37.71 2.53 -24.24
C LYS A 51 39.16 2.82 -24.65
N THR A 52 40.08 2.81 -23.69
CA THR A 52 41.53 2.87 -23.95
C THR A 52 42.03 1.53 -24.47
N LYS A 53 42.94 1.51 -25.45
CA LYS A 53 43.46 0.27 -26.05
C LYS A 53 44.15 -0.61 -24.98
N PHE A 54 43.69 -1.85 -24.84
CA PHE A 54 44.46 -2.93 -24.20
C PHE A 54 45.71 -3.17 -25.05
N ASN A 55 46.90 -3.06 -24.44
CA ASN A 55 48.24 -3.14 -25.04
C ASN A 55 48.77 -1.87 -25.73
N THR A 56 49.41 -1.01 -24.94
CA THR A 56 50.84 -0.69 -25.17
C THR A 56 51.46 -0.05 -23.94
N ALA A 57 52.67 -0.47 -23.62
CA ALA A 57 53.55 0.16 -22.66
C ALA A 57 53.78 1.64 -23.05
N CYS A 58 53.04 2.55 -22.42
CA CYS A 58 53.38 3.96 -22.37
C CYS A 58 52.86 4.51 -21.03
N ARG A 59 53.69 4.38 -19.99
CA ARG A 59 53.54 5.13 -18.74
C ARG A 59 53.71 6.60 -19.07
N MET A 60 52.63 7.34 -19.30
CA MET A 60 52.50 8.74 -18.88
C MET A 60 51.02 9.06 -18.66
N GLN A 61 50.67 9.18 -17.37
CA GLN A 61 49.49 9.86 -16.82
C GLN A 61 48.13 9.51 -17.43
N SER A 62 47.70 8.27 -17.24
CA SER A 62 46.28 7.88 -17.25
C SER A 62 46.01 7.17 -15.93
N ILE A 63 45.12 7.69 -15.08
CA ILE A 63 44.51 6.89 -14.02
C ILE A 63 43.76 5.76 -14.76
N GLU A 64 44.26 4.54 -14.61
CA GLU A 64 43.82 3.37 -15.38
C GLU A 64 42.37 2.99 -14.99
N ARG A 65 41.44 3.03 -15.95
CA ARG A 65 40.13 2.38 -15.79
C ARG A 65 40.33 0.87 -15.68
N SER A 66 39.63 0.26 -14.73
CA SER A 66 39.70 -1.19 -14.53
C SER A 66 38.91 -1.93 -15.62
N ALA A 67 39.31 -3.18 -15.91
CA ALA A 67 38.55 -4.07 -16.80
C ALA A 67 37.10 -4.29 -16.32
N GLN A 68 36.85 -4.11 -15.02
CA GLN A 68 35.53 -4.18 -14.41
C GLN A 68 34.67 -2.98 -14.80
N GLU A 69 35.19 -1.74 -14.73
CA GLU A 69 34.45 -0.54 -15.13
C GLU A 69 34.04 -0.57 -16.60
N ASP A 70 34.94 -1.05 -17.48
CA ASP A 70 34.64 -1.22 -18.90
C ASP A 70 33.54 -2.26 -19.15
N MET A 71 33.48 -3.35 -18.37
CA MET A 71 32.41 -4.34 -18.44
C MET A 71 31.06 -3.75 -18.03
N LEU A 72 31.03 -2.95 -16.95
CA LEU A 72 29.80 -2.34 -16.44
C LEU A 72 29.23 -1.31 -17.41
N LEU A 73 30.08 -0.52 -18.06
CA LEU A 73 29.63 0.44 -19.07
C LEU A 73 29.04 -0.26 -20.30
N VAL A 74 29.60 -1.41 -20.72
CA VAL A 74 28.99 -2.25 -21.76
C VAL A 74 27.62 -2.74 -21.31
N LEU A 75 27.51 -3.27 -20.10
CA LEU A 75 26.25 -3.78 -19.56
C LEU A 75 25.20 -2.68 -19.45
N PHE A 76 25.58 -1.52 -18.92
CA PHE A 76 24.70 -0.36 -18.78
C PHE A 76 24.13 0.08 -20.14
N ASN A 77 25.01 0.26 -21.12
CA ASN A 77 24.64 0.66 -22.48
C ASN A 77 23.70 -0.36 -23.14
N THR A 78 24.07 -1.64 -23.13
CA THR A 78 23.29 -2.68 -23.81
C THR A 78 21.97 -2.98 -23.14
N ALA A 79 21.86 -2.78 -21.82
CA ALA A 79 20.64 -3.04 -21.07
C ALA A 79 19.53 -2.03 -21.37
N ILE A 80 19.88 -0.73 -21.48
CA ILE A 80 18.90 0.37 -21.58
C ILE A 80 18.66 0.86 -23.01
N SER A 81 19.60 0.65 -23.94
CA SER A 81 19.49 1.23 -25.29
C SER A 81 18.61 0.40 -26.23
N ASN A 82 17.93 1.08 -27.16
CA ASN A 82 17.25 0.47 -28.31
C ASN A 82 18.20 0.19 -29.48
N LEU A 83 19.19 1.07 -29.65
CA LEU A 83 20.17 1.01 -30.72
C LEU A 83 21.54 1.38 -30.14
N VAL A 84 22.54 0.54 -30.38
CA VAL A 84 23.92 0.79 -29.99
C VAL A 84 24.73 1.03 -31.25
N LEU A 85 25.20 2.26 -31.43
CA LEU A 85 26.15 2.60 -32.48
C LEU A 85 27.58 2.28 -32.02
N PHE A 86 28.27 1.43 -32.78
CA PHE A 86 29.64 1.00 -32.54
C PHE A 86 30.56 1.37 -33.71
N PRO A 87 31.02 2.64 -33.81
CA PRO A 87 32.02 3.05 -34.78
C PRO A 87 33.40 2.43 -34.53
N ASN A 88 34.01 1.95 -35.61
CA ASN A 88 35.33 1.32 -35.63
C ASN A 88 36.12 1.70 -36.90
N ASN A 89 37.45 1.72 -36.78
CA ASN A 89 38.36 2.02 -37.89
C ASN A 89 38.84 0.72 -38.55
N PHE A 90 38.58 0.56 -39.86
CA PHE A 90 38.90 -0.67 -40.61
C PHE A 90 40.41 -0.96 -40.67
N ALA A 91 41.24 0.08 -40.80
CA ALA A 91 42.68 -0.04 -41.02
C ALA A 91 43.47 -0.67 -39.85
N LEU A 92 42.88 -0.83 -38.65
CA LEU A 92 43.60 -1.20 -37.43
C LEU A 92 43.20 -2.55 -36.79
N SER A 93 42.10 -3.20 -37.17
CA SER A 93 41.62 -4.38 -36.42
C SER A 93 41.93 -5.73 -37.10
N ARG A 94 43.19 -6.18 -37.05
CA ARG A 94 43.49 -7.63 -37.22
C ARG A 94 42.95 -8.48 -36.06
N ASN A 95 42.51 -7.87 -34.96
CA ASN A 95 42.02 -8.56 -33.74
C ASN A 95 40.56 -8.23 -33.41
N ILE A 96 39.64 -8.63 -34.29
CA ILE A 96 38.18 -8.49 -34.09
C ILE A 96 37.71 -9.21 -32.81
N ARG A 97 38.33 -10.34 -32.44
CA ARG A 97 38.03 -11.06 -31.20
C ARG A 97 38.31 -10.22 -29.95
N GLY A 98 39.47 -9.56 -29.89
CA GLY A 98 39.87 -8.71 -28.76
C GLY A 98 38.90 -7.56 -28.51
N MET A 99 38.28 -7.03 -29.57
CA MET A 99 37.27 -5.97 -29.47
C MET A 99 35.99 -6.42 -28.75
N PHE A 100 35.57 -7.68 -29.00
CA PHE A 100 34.33 -8.23 -28.46
C PHE A 100 34.52 -9.03 -27.17
N THR A 101 35.75 -9.24 -26.70
CA THR A 101 36.01 -9.89 -25.41
C THR A 101 35.24 -9.23 -24.27
N SER A 102 35.19 -7.89 -24.24
CA SER A 102 34.43 -7.16 -23.22
C SER A 102 32.92 -7.45 -23.26
N PHE A 103 32.32 -7.54 -24.46
CA PHE A 103 30.91 -7.92 -24.63
C PHE A 103 30.67 -9.38 -24.24
N GLN A 104 31.60 -10.29 -24.56
CA GLN A 104 31.48 -11.70 -24.21
C GLN A 104 31.63 -11.94 -22.71
N THR A 105 32.52 -11.20 -22.03
CA THR A 105 32.63 -11.28 -20.56
C THR A 105 31.35 -10.75 -19.90
N SER A 106 30.81 -9.62 -20.38
CA SER A 106 29.51 -9.09 -19.92
C SER A 106 28.36 -10.08 -20.13
N ALA A 107 28.33 -10.79 -21.25
CA ALA A 107 27.28 -11.74 -21.59
C ALA A 107 27.23 -12.96 -20.65
N LYS A 108 28.35 -13.36 -20.03
CA LYS A 108 28.39 -14.50 -19.10
C LYS A 108 27.68 -14.20 -17.78
N THR A 109 27.64 -12.92 -17.38
CA THR A 109 27.14 -12.44 -16.09
C THR A 109 25.61 -12.30 -16.03
N PHE A 110 24.92 -12.30 -17.17
CA PHE A 110 23.49 -11.96 -17.24
C PHE A 110 22.64 -13.08 -17.81
N ASP A 111 21.46 -13.37 -17.23
CA ASP A 111 20.47 -14.29 -17.81
C ASP A 111 19.28 -13.57 -18.47
N PRO A 112 19.11 -13.66 -19.80
CA PRO A 112 18.03 -13.01 -20.55
C PRO A 112 16.61 -13.33 -20.05
N ASN A 113 16.41 -14.52 -19.50
CA ASN A 113 15.10 -14.97 -19.04
C ASN A 113 14.66 -14.30 -17.72
N SER A 114 15.60 -13.73 -16.96
CA SER A 114 15.28 -13.08 -15.68
C SER A 114 14.70 -11.67 -15.87
N ASN A 115 14.92 -11.02 -17.02
CA ASN A 115 14.48 -9.64 -17.27
C ASN A 115 14.14 -9.40 -18.76
N PRO A 116 12.93 -9.77 -19.22
CA PRO A 116 12.55 -9.64 -20.64
C PRO A 116 12.39 -8.19 -21.13
N GLY A 117 12.41 -7.20 -20.24
CA GLY A 117 12.40 -5.77 -20.61
C GLY A 117 13.79 -5.19 -20.94
N LEU A 118 14.87 -5.86 -20.55
CA LEU A 118 16.24 -5.39 -20.75
C LEU A 118 16.91 -6.10 -21.93
N PHE A 119 18.00 -5.52 -22.42
CA PHE A 119 18.84 -6.10 -23.48
C PHE A 119 18.07 -6.33 -24.79
N ASN A 120 17.30 -5.31 -25.19
CA ASN A 120 16.51 -5.28 -26.42
C ASN A 120 17.23 -4.56 -27.57
N SER A 121 18.50 -4.17 -27.35
CA SER A 121 19.24 -3.31 -28.26
C SER A 121 19.57 -3.98 -29.59
N THR A 122 19.50 -3.21 -30.68
CA THR A 122 20.12 -3.56 -31.95
C THR A 122 21.56 -3.05 -31.96
N LEU A 123 22.53 -3.90 -32.25
CA LEU A 123 23.94 -3.49 -32.38
C LEU A 123 24.26 -3.11 -33.82
N ALA A 124 24.55 -1.83 -34.07
CA ALA A 124 24.99 -1.32 -35.36
C ALA A 124 26.50 -1.07 -35.34
N ILE A 125 27.25 -1.94 -36.01
CA ILE A 125 28.70 -1.85 -36.16
C ILE A 125 28.99 -0.98 -37.37
N ILE A 126 29.57 0.20 -37.14
CA ILE A 126 29.89 1.18 -38.17
C ILE A 126 31.38 1.05 -38.50
N ILE A 127 31.69 0.77 -39.76
CA ILE A 127 33.07 0.63 -40.22
C ILE A 127 33.41 1.89 -41.03
N LYS A 128 34.34 2.69 -40.52
CA LYS A 128 34.67 4.00 -41.09
C LYS A 128 35.62 3.91 -42.27
N ASP A 129 35.57 4.93 -43.12
CA ASP A 129 36.48 5.19 -44.24
C ASP A 129 36.56 4.02 -45.23
N VAL A 130 35.42 3.42 -45.54
CA VAL A 130 35.30 2.29 -46.46
C VAL A 130 35.16 2.80 -47.90
N THR A 131 35.97 2.27 -48.81
CA THR A 131 35.81 2.52 -50.24
C THR A 131 34.73 1.62 -50.84
N ASN A 132 34.14 2.04 -51.97
CA ASN A 132 33.11 1.25 -52.65
C ASN A 132 33.61 -0.16 -53.06
N ALA A 133 34.90 -0.31 -53.36
CA ALA A 133 35.50 -1.58 -53.74
C ALA A 133 35.59 -2.59 -52.57
N ASP A 134 35.73 -2.10 -51.33
CA ASP A 134 35.95 -2.95 -50.16
C ASP A 134 34.65 -3.34 -49.44
N THR A 135 33.53 -2.71 -49.81
CA THR A 135 32.25 -2.81 -49.09
C THR A 135 31.76 -4.26 -48.93
N ASP A 136 31.79 -5.06 -50.01
CA ASP A 136 31.30 -6.43 -49.97
C ASP A 136 32.30 -7.40 -49.32
N GLY A 137 33.60 -7.15 -49.49
CA GLY A 137 34.66 -7.89 -48.83
C GLY A 137 34.56 -7.79 -47.31
N ILE A 138 34.33 -6.58 -46.81
CA ILE A 138 34.17 -6.29 -45.37
C ILE A 138 32.94 -6.99 -44.80
N LYS A 139 31.79 -6.88 -45.47
CA LYS A 139 30.56 -7.56 -45.02
C LYS A 139 30.76 -9.07 -44.91
N LYS A 140 31.43 -9.67 -45.89
CA LYS A 140 31.72 -11.11 -45.90
C LYS A 140 32.67 -11.52 -44.78
N GLU A 141 33.74 -10.75 -44.55
CA GLU A 141 34.71 -11.01 -43.49
C GLU A 141 34.06 -10.96 -42.10
N PHE A 142 33.30 -9.91 -41.80
CA PHE A 142 32.63 -9.79 -40.50
C PHE A 142 31.56 -10.87 -40.32
N SER A 143 30.82 -11.23 -41.37
CA SER A 143 29.82 -12.30 -41.31
C SER A 143 30.45 -13.67 -40.97
N LEU A 144 31.60 -13.99 -41.58
CA LEU A 144 32.33 -15.24 -41.29
C LEU A 144 32.81 -15.28 -39.84
N LYS A 145 33.40 -14.19 -39.34
CA LYS A 145 33.92 -14.10 -37.97
C LYS A 145 32.82 -14.14 -36.91
N PHE A 146 31.66 -13.53 -37.17
CA PHE A 146 30.50 -13.68 -36.28
C PHE A 146 29.94 -15.10 -36.32
N GLY A 147 29.93 -15.75 -37.49
CA GLY A 147 29.58 -17.16 -37.63
C GLY A 147 30.43 -18.05 -36.72
N GLU A 148 31.75 -17.84 -36.69
CA GLU A 148 32.66 -18.57 -35.79
C GLU A 148 32.34 -18.34 -34.31
N ILE A 149 32.05 -17.10 -33.90
CA ILE A 149 31.70 -16.76 -32.50
C ILE A 149 30.40 -17.45 -32.09
N VAL A 150 29.37 -17.40 -32.95
CA VAL A 150 28.07 -18.04 -32.69
C VAL A 150 28.20 -19.56 -32.63
N GLN A 151 29.02 -20.17 -33.50
CA GLN A 151 29.29 -21.61 -33.48
C GLN A 151 30.01 -22.06 -32.20
N MET A 152 30.99 -21.28 -31.73
CA MET A 152 31.79 -21.64 -30.56
C MET A 152 31.04 -21.45 -29.24
N GLU A 153 30.32 -20.34 -29.07
CA GLU A 153 29.68 -19.97 -27.80
C GLU A 153 28.18 -20.33 -27.74
N ARG A 154 27.58 -20.79 -28.86
CA ARG A 154 26.14 -21.14 -29.01
C ARG A 154 25.24 -20.04 -28.45
N ASP A 155 24.16 -20.38 -27.74
CA ASP A 155 23.20 -19.41 -27.16
C ASP A 155 23.79 -18.55 -26.02
N LYS A 156 25.03 -18.80 -25.60
CA LYS A 156 25.72 -18.02 -24.56
C LYS A 156 26.53 -16.85 -25.11
N ASN A 157 26.48 -16.61 -26.42
CA ASN A 157 27.19 -15.50 -27.04
C ASN A 157 26.51 -14.14 -26.75
N PHE A 158 27.28 -13.05 -26.78
CA PHE A 158 26.78 -11.71 -26.50
C PHE A 158 25.72 -11.19 -27.50
N ILE A 159 25.73 -11.71 -28.73
CA ILE A 159 24.78 -11.35 -29.80
C ILE A 159 23.38 -11.82 -29.41
N SER A 160 23.27 -13.09 -29.01
CA SER A 160 22.02 -13.70 -28.56
C SER A 160 21.57 -13.11 -27.22
N ARG A 161 22.49 -12.94 -26.26
CA ARG A 161 22.13 -12.54 -24.88
C ARG A 161 21.91 -11.03 -24.67
N LEU A 162 22.72 -10.17 -25.29
CA LEU A 162 22.67 -8.71 -25.05
C LEU A 162 21.87 -7.96 -26.13
N HIS A 163 21.74 -8.54 -27.33
CA HIS A 163 21.16 -7.89 -28.50
C HIS A 163 20.03 -8.69 -29.16
N ARG A 164 19.60 -9.82 -28.58
CA ARG A 164 18.56 -10.71 -29.11
C ARG A 164 18.76 -11.11 -30.58
N GLY A 165 20.01 -11.32 -30.98
CA GLY A 165 20.34 -11.68 -32.36
C GLY A 165 20.35 -10.51 -33.35
N LYS A 166 20.06 -9.27 -32.92
CA LYS A 166 19.93 -8.09 -33.79
C LYS A 166 21.28 -7.40 -34.00
N ILE A 167 21.98 -7.74 -35.08
CA ILE A 167 23.24 -7.08 -35.49
C ILE A 167 23.13 -6.53 -36.91
N GLN A 168 23.74 -5.37 -37.12
CA GLN A 168 23.88 -4.72 -38.42
C GLN A 168 25.31 -4.26 -38.64
N ILE A 169 25.87 -4.54 -39.82
CA ILE A 169 27.19 -4.06 -40.22
C ILE A 169 26.97 -2.96 -41.28
N ILE A 170 27.47 -1.77 -41.00
CA ILE A 170 27.24 -0.57 -41.80
C ILE A 170 28.60 0.00 -42.23
N PRO A 171 29.04 -0.24 -43.46
CA PRO A 171 30.21 0.43 -44.01
C PRO A 171 29.87 1.89 -44.29
N TRP A 172 30.66 2.80 -43.73
CA TRP A 172 30.55 4.24 -43.95
C TRP A 172 31.59 4.70 -44.97
N PRO A 173 31.15 5.45 -46.00
CA PRO A 173 32.06 6.03 -46.96
C PRO A 173 32.93 7.11 -46.29
N VAL A 174 33.97 7.54 -46.99
CA VAL A 174 34.90 8.57 -46.51
C VAL A 174 34.14 9.85 -46.16
N ILE A 175 34.54 10.48 -45.04
CA ILE A 175 34.02 11.77 -44.57
C ILE A 175 34.19 12.79 -45.71
N ASN A 176 33.10 13.48 -46.08
CA ASN A 176 32.92 14.42 -47.21
C ASN A 176 32.21 13.87 -48.47
N SER A 177 31.82 12.61 -48.50
CA SER A 177 30.90 12.10 -49.54
C SER A 177 29.44 12.49 -49.25
N LEU A 178 28.62 12.73 -50.26
CA LEU A 178 27.18 13.03 -50.07
C LEU A 178 26.46 11.81 -49.48
N GLU A 179 26.92 10.62 -49.86
CA GLU A 179 26.43 9.32 -49.38
C GLU A 179 26.62 9.17 -47.87
N PHE A 180 27.68 9.73 -47.28
CA PHE A 180 27.96 9.69 -45.84
C PHE A 180 26.78 10.24 -45.01
N TYR A 181 26.26 11.40 -45.40
CA TYR A 181 25.17 12.05 -44.66
C TYR A 181 23.81 11.34 -44.85
N SER A 182 23.59 10.73 -46.02
CA SER A 182 22.37 9.97 -46.30
C SER A 182 22.19 8.75 -45.39
N LEU A 183 23.31 8.17 -44.89
CA LEU A 183 23.28 6.98 -44.06
C LEU A 183 22.73 7.25 -42.66
N PHE A 184 22.88 8.46 -42.11
CA PHE A 184 22.26 8.83 -40.83
C PHE A 184 20.74 8.72 -40.91
N ASN A 185 20.15 9.23 -42.00
CA ASN A 185 18.71 9.12 -42.25
C ASN A 185 18.27 7.66 -42.41
N ALA A 186 19.08 6.83 -43.07
CA ALA A 186 18.78 5.40 -43.22
C ALA A 186 18.80 4.66 -41.87
N VAL A 187 19.73 5.00 -40.97
CA VAL A 187 19.79 4.43 -39.61
C VAL A 187 18.63 4.95 -38.76
N LEU A 188 18.26 6.23 -38.90
CA LEU A 188 17.15 6.82 -38.14
C LEU A 188 15.82 6.17 -38.48
N LYS A 189 15.52 5.98 -39.77
CA LYS A 189 14.33 5.24 -40.22
C LYS A 189 14.26 3.83 -39.63
N ARG A 190 15.40 3.16 -39.46
CA ARG A 190 15.47 1.83 -38.84
C ARG A 190 15.28 1.86 -37.33
N LEU A 191 15.63 2.94 -36.66
CA LEU A 191 15.32 3.15 -35.25
C LEU A 191 13.81 3.36 -35.09
N GLU A 192 13.19 4.18 -35.93
CA GLU A 192 11.76 4.50 -35.90
C GLU A 192 10.85 3.32 -36.20
N MET A 193 11.33 2.31 -36.96
CA MET A 193 10.59 1.05 -37.16
C MET A 193 10.56 0.14 -35.92
N GLN A 194 11.36 0.43 -34.88
CA GLN A 194 11.38 -0.39 -33.67
C GLN A 194 10.25 -0.01 -32.72
N SER A 195 9.74 -1.00 -31.99
CA SER A 195 8.77 -0.76 -30.92
C SER A 195 9.39 0.04 -29.77
N PHE A 196 8.65 1.01 -29.23
CA PHE A 196 9.04 1.73 -28.01
C PHE A 196 9.29 0.77 -26.85
N THR A 197 10.46 0.89 -26.23
CA THR A 197 10.82 0.07 -25.04
C THR A 197 10.32 0.69 -23.74
N HIS A 198 10.16 2.01 -23.70
CA HIS A 198 9.61 2.73 -22.57
C HIS A 198 8.47 3.62 -23.04
N GLN A 199 7.28 3.45 -22.45
CA GLN A 199 6.08 4.20 -22.85
C GLN A 199 6.12 5.66 -22.36
N THR A 200 6.82 5.94 -21.26
CA THR A 200 6.92 7.29 -20.67
C THR A 200 8.34 7.61 -20.23
N GLY A 201 8.68 8.90 -20.15
CA GLY A 201 9.96 9.37 -19.63
C GLY A 201 10.20 9.00 -18.16
N GLY A 202 9.14 9.00 -17.34
CA GLY A 202 9.20 8.56 -15.95
C GLY A 202 9.57 7.08 -15.81
N ALA A 203 8.94 6.21 -16.62
CA ALA A 203 9.27 4.79 -16.66
C ALA A 203 10.73 4.54 -17.11
N PHE A 204 11.20 5.30 -18.10
CA PHE A 204 12.60 5.26 -18.52
C PHE A 204 13.56 5.67 -17.40
N LEU A 205 13.29 6.81 -16.73
CA LEU A 205 14.13 7.32 -15.65
C LEU A 205 14.21 6.35 -14.46
N LEU A 206 13.07 5.77 -14.07
CA LEU A 206 13.02 4.76 -13.02
C LEU A 206 13.87 3.54 -13.40
N LYS A 207 13.74 3.03 -14.63
CA LYS A 207 14.52 1.88 -15.09
C LYS A 207 16.01 2.20 -15.16
N LEU A 208 16.38 3.40 -15.60
CA LEU A 208 17.76 3.89 -15.61
C LEU A 208 18.35 3.90 -14.19
N LYS A 209 17.65 4.51 -13.22
CA LYS A 209 18.08 4.56 -11.81
C LYS A 209 18.23 3.17 -11.20
N SER A 210 17.26 2.30 -11.43
CA SER A 210 17.28 0.89 -11.00
C SER A 210 18.54 0.19 -11.50
N LEU A 211 18.80 0.33 -12.80
CA LEU A 211 19.94 -0.28 -13.46
C LEU A 211 21.28 0.21 -12.87
N MET A 212 21.38 1.51 -12.54
CA MET A 212 22.56 2.08 -11.90
C MET A 212 22.79 1.51 -10.50
N VAL A 213 21.72 1.38 -9.70
CA VAL A 213 21.78 0.81 -8.34
C VAL A 213 22.24 -0.65 -8.42
N ASP A 214 21.69 -1.43 -9.34
CA ASP A 214 22.03 -2.85 -9.49
C ASP A 214 23.47 -3.08 -9.94
N ILE A 215 23.92 -2.29 -10.92
CA ILE A 215 25.31 -2.30 -11.36
C ILE A 215 26.25 -1.90 -10.23
N LYS A 216 25.89 -0.89 -9.43
CA LYS A 216 26.69 -0.45 -8.28
C LYS A 216 26.72 -1.50 -7.16
N ALA A 217 25.59 -2.09 -6.83
CA ALA A 217 25.47 -3.09 -5.76
C ALA A 217 26.17 -4.42 -6.12
N SER A 218 26.18 -4.78 -7.41
CA SER A 218 26.90 -5.95 -7.92
C SER A 218 28.42 -5.82 -7.74
N CYS A 219 28.97 -4.60 -7.79
CA CYS A 219 30.40 -4.36 -7.56
C CYS A 219 30.87 -4.47 -6.10
N CYS A 220 29.96 -4.43 -5.12
CA CYS A 220 30.32 -4.39 -3.71
C CYS A 220 30.35 -5.78 -3.03
N ARG A 221 29.91 -6.85 -3.71
CA ARG A 221 29.93 -8.22 -3.17
C ARG A 221 31.02 -9.04 -3.87
N HIS A 222 32.13 -9.29 -3.14
CA HIS A 222 33.24 -10.25 -3.37
C HIS A 222 33.49 -10.71 -4.82
N ASN A 223 34.67 -10.36 -5.39
CA ASN A 223 35.48 -10.96 -6.49
C ASN A 223 34.86 -11.83 -7.61
N GLU A 224 33.53 -11.95 -7.69
CA GLU A 224 32.74 -12.77 -8.59
C GLU A 224 31.44 -11.98 -8.85
N VAL A 225 31.37 -11.35 -10.02
CA VAL A 225 30.24 -10.48 -10.41
C VAL A 225 29.05 -11.37 -10.75
N THR A 226 28.21 -11.68 -9.77
CA THR A 226 26.86 -12.25 -10.00
C THR A 226 25.80 -11.19 -9.76
N CYS A 227 25.28 -10.60 -10.84
CA CYS A 227 24.23 -9.59 -10.77
C CYS A 227 22.88 -10.26 -10.43
N ASN A 228 22.48 -10.26 -9.15
CA ASN A 228 21.17 -10.74 -8.74
C ASN A 228 20.14 -9.60 -8.82
N TRP A 229 19.66 -9.34 -10.04
CA TRP A 229 18.72 -8.25 -10.38
C TRP A 229 17.40 -8.30 -9.59
N ASN A 230 17.02 -9.47 -9.05
CA ASN A 230 15.79 -9.65 -8.27
C ASN A 230 15.83 -8.94 -6.89
N ALA A 231 17.00 -8.52 -6.41
CA ALA A 231 17.13 -7.78 -5.15
C ALA A 231 16.71 -6.30 -5.27
N SER A 232 16.83 -5.70 -6.47
CA SER A 232 16.38 -4.32 -6.73
C SER A 232 14.87 -4.20 -6.57
N ASP A 233 14.14 -5.11 -7.23
CA ASP A 233 12.68 -5.10 -7.24
C ASP A 233 12.10 -5.23 -5.83
N GLN A 234 12.74 -6.01 -4.94
CA GLN A 234 12.34 -6.08 -3.53
C GLN A 234 12.56 -4.75 -2.80
N SER A 235 13.73 -4.12 -2.93
CA SER A 235 14.00 -2.83 -2.30
C SER A 235 13.12 -1.68 -2.82
N GLN A 236 12.78 -1.72 -4.12
CA GLN A 236 11.86 -0.76 -4.73
C GLN A 236 10.44 -0.99 -4.27
N ALA A 237 10.00 -2.25 -4.17
CA ALA A 237 8.71 -2.60 -3.61
C ALA A 237 8.58 -2.13 -2.15
N SER A 238 9.61 -2.35 -1.32
CA SER A 238 9.66 -1.86 0.06
C SER A 238 9.62 -0.33 0.13
N SER A 239 10.41 0.36 -0.68
CA SER A 239 10.37 1.83 -0.75
C SER A 239 9.01 2.36 -1.21
N ARG A 240 8.39 1.70 -2.19
CA ARG A 240 7.04 2.06 -2.65
C ARG A 240 6.00 1.82 -1.58
N ALA A 241 6.06 0.69 -0.87
CA ALA A 241 5.17 0.36 0.22
C ALA A 241 5.21 1.44 1.31
N HIS A 242 6.42 1.88 1.68
CA HIS A 242 6.61 2.94 2.66
C HIS A 242 6.01 4.27 2.21
N GLN A 243 6.30 4.72 0.99
CA GLN A 243 5.73 5.97 0.45
C GLN A 243 4.20 5.95 0.39
N LEU A 244 3.60 4.80 0.04
CA LEU A 244 2.15 4.64 0.05
C LEU A 244 1.60 4.65 1.49
N LYS A 245 2.28 3.98 2.43
CA LYS A 245 1.90 3.92 3.85
C LYS A 245 1.90 5.31 4.51
N GLU A 246 2.88 6.16 4.21
CA GLU A 246 2.92 7.53 4.72
C GLU A 246 1.75 8.40 4.22
N ARG A 247 1.24 8.12 3.02
CA ARG A 247 0.20 8.93 2.36
C ARG A 247 -1.21 8.35 2.49
N ILE A 248 -1.34 7.10 2.92
CA ILE A 248 -2.61 6.36 2.89
C ILE A 248 -3.69 7.02 3.75
N ILE A 249 -3.34 7.59 4.90
CA ILE A 249 -4.30 8.25 5.80
C ILE A 249 -4.91 9.47 5.11
N SER A 250 -4.08 10.32 4.51
CA SER A 250 -4.53 11.50 3.76
C SER A 250 -5.37 11.10 2.54
N ALA A 251 -4.94 10.06 1.81
CA ALA A 251 -5.66 9.52 0.67
C ALA A 251 -7.04 8.99 1.05
N LEU A 252 -7.16 8.27 2.17
CA LEU A 252 -8.43 7.76 2.69
C LEU A 252 -9.34 8.87 3.23
N ALA A 253 -8.79 9.83 3.98
CA ALA A 253 -9.57 10.92 4.55
C ALA A 253 -10.10 11.87 3.46
N CYS A 254 -9.23 12.32 2.56
CA CYS A 254 -9.48 13.45 1.68
C CYS A 254 -9.49 13.11 0.18
N GLY A 255 -9.07 11.91 -0.21
CA GLY A 255 -8.95 11.54 -1.62
C GLY A 255 -7.73 12.06 -2.35
N LYS A 256 -6.79 12.61 -1.60
CA LYS A 256 -5.60 13.30 -2.11
C LYS A 256 -4.45 13.10 -1.13
N THR A 257 -3.23 13.29 -1.58
CA THR A 257 -2.06 13.30 -0.70
C THR A 257 -1.80 14.74 -0.21
N PRO A 258 -0.93 14.95 0.78
CA PRO A 258 -0.52 16.29 1.21
C PRO A 258 0.05 17.15 0.07
N GLU A 259 0.67 16.52 -0.92
CA GLU A 259 1.30 17.18 -2.06
C GLU A 259 0.35 17.47 -3.23
N GLY A 260 -0.87 16.92 -3.23
CA GLY A 260 -1.84 17.14 -4.32
C GLY A 260 -2.70 15.91 -4.64
N PRO A 261 -3.21 15.79 -5.87
CA PRO A 261 -4.06 14.65 -6.26
C PRO A 261 -3.30 13.32 -6.16
N LEU A 262 -4.04 12.22 -6.04
CA LEU A 262 -3.43 10.88 -6.11
C LEU A 262 -2.80 10.71 -7.49
N LYS A 263 -1.58 10.17 -7.56
CA LYS A 263 -0.86 10.00 -8.83
C LYS A 263 -0.38 8.59 -9.05
N ASN A 264 -0.20 8.23 -10.32
CA ASN A 264 0.67 7.14 -10.70
C ASN A 264 2.11 7.57 -10.48
N MET A 265 2.77 6.98 -9.48
CA MET A 265 4.11 7.38 -9.06
C MET A 265 5.23 6.92 -10.01
N ASN A 266 4.89 6.22 -11.09
CA ASN A 266 5.81 5.85 -12.16
C ASN A 266 5.70 6.80 -13.37
N THR A 267 4.52 7.33 -13.65
CA THR A 267 4.26 8.23 -14.80
C THR A 267 4.07 9.70 -14.41
N ASP A 268 3.86 9.97 -13.13
CA ASP A 268 3.47 11.27 -12.57
C ASP A 268 2.13 11.81 -13.09
N GLU A 269 1.30 10.91 -13.63
CA GLU A 269 -0.05 11.23 -14.09
C GLU A 269 -1.04 11.25 -12.93
N ASP A 270 -1.90 12.26 -12.91
CA ASP A 270 -2.93 12.43 -11.90
C ASP A 270 -4.06 11.41 -12.10
N ILE A 271 -4.52 10.80 -11.01
CA ILE A 271 -5.73 9.99 -10.97
C ILE A 271 -6.90 10.95 -10.82
N PRO A 272 -7.93 10.86 -11.68
CA PRO A 272 -9.10 11.74 -11.61
C PRO A 272 -9.75 11.74 -10.23
N THR A 273 -9.77 12.91 -9.59
CA THR A 273 -10.52 13.20 -8.36
C THR A 273 -11.78 13.96 -8.68
N LEU A 274 -12.88 13.66 -7.97
CA LEU A 274 -14.09 14.47 -8.09
C LEU A 274 -13.87 15.81 -7.38
N GLU A 275 -14.38 16.88 -7.97
CA GLU A 275 -14.43 18.17 -7.27
C GLU A 275 -15.41 18.06 -6.08
N ASN A 276 -15.06 18.67 -4.95
CA ASN A 276 -15.88 18.73 -3.73
C ASN A 276 -16.15 17.39 -3.01
N GLU A 277 -15.17 16.49 -3.00
CA GLU A 277 -15.30 15.25 -2.23
C GLU A 277 -15.42 15.47 -0.71
N PRO A 278 -16.24 14.65 -0.03
CA PRO A 278 -16.32 14.67 1.41
C PRO A 278 -15.02 14.23 2.07
N VAL A 279 -14.82 14.73 3.30
CA VAL A 279 -13.73 14.33 4.19
C VAL A 279 -14.24 13.28 5.16
N PHE A 280 -13.56 12.14 5.23
CA PHE A 280 -13.87 11.06 6.15
C PHE A 280 -12.92 11.05 7.34
N TYR A 281 -13.41 10.59 8.48
CA TYR A 281 -12.57 10.27 9.62
C TYR A 281 -11.81 8.96 9.38
N VAL A 282 -10.52 8.95 9.70
CA VAL A 282 -9.66 7.77 9.64
C VAL A 282 -9.06 7.58 11.02
N SER A 283 -9.27 6.41 11.62
CA SER A 283 -8.68 6.08 12.92
C SER A 283 -7.16 6.04 12.81
N GLU A 284 -6.47 6.83 13.62
CA GLU A 284 -5.03 6.74 13.77
C GLU A 284 -4.72 5.44 14.53
N VAL A 285 -4.18 4.45 13.81
CA VAL A 285 -3.59 3.27 14.45
C VAL A 285 -2.22 3.72 14.94
N ASP A 286 -2.03 3.79 16.25
CA ASP A 286 -0.74 4.10 16.87
C ASP A 286 0.33 3.14 16.36
N ASN A 287 1.05 3.57 15.33
CA ASN A 287 2.36 3.04 14.97
C ASN A 287 3.43 3.98 15.53
N GLN A 288 3.24 4.47 16.76
CA GLN A 288 4.36 5.08 17.47
C GLN A 288 5.33 3.96 17.82
N GLU A 289 6.46 3.94 17.10
CA GLU A 289 7.65 3.32 17.67
C GLU A 289 7.89 3.93 19.07
N PRO A 290 8.27 3.11 20.07
CA PRO A 290 8.56 3.59 21.42
C PRO A 290 9.85 4.43 21.38
N GLY A 291 9.75 5.69 20.96
CA GLY A 291 10.94 6.45 20.59
C GLY A 291 10.73 7.92 20.22
N SER A 292 9.67 8.58 20.67
CA SER A 292 9.67 10.05 20.67
C SER A 292 8.86 10.60 21.85
N SER A 293 9.52 10.68 23.00
CA SER A 293 9.07 11.49 24.12
C SER A 293 9.06 12.96 23.71
N GLN A 294 7.88 13.48 23.38
CA GLN A 294 7.58 14.89 23.61
C GLN A 294 6.74 15.00 24.87
N GLU A 295 7.30 15.71 25.84
CA GLU A 295 6.73 16.02 27.14
C GLU A 295 5.44 16.83 26.97
N GLY A 296 4.31 16.30 27.44
CA GLY A 296 3.06 17.05 27.48
C GLY A 296 1.82 16.19 27.75
N ALA A 297 1.49 16.02 29.04
CA ALA A 297 0.29 15.39 29.60
C ALA A 297 0.15 13.87 29.36
N ALA A 298 0.22 13.10 30.47
CA ALA A 298 -0.22 11.72 30.52
C ALA A 298 -1.74 11.68 30.31
N ASN A 299 -2.18 11.67 29.06
CA ASN A 299 -3.57 11.39 28.73
C ASN A 299 -3.80 9.91 29.01
N THR A 300 -4.80 9.61 29.82
CA THR A 300 -5.22 8.23 30.09
C THR A 300 -5.74 7.61 28.79
N GLU A 301 -5.66 6.28 28.62
CA GLU A 301 -6.21 5.58 27.44
C GLU A 301 -7.67 5.97 27.13
N ALA A 302 -8.45 6.23 28.19
CA ALA A 302 -9.82 6.72 28.09
C ALA A 302 -9.94 8.12 27.46
N ASP A 303 -8.99 9.01 27.72
CA ASP A 303 -8.99 10.38 27.18
C ASP A 303 -8.66 10.38 25.68
N ILE A 304 -7.77 9.47 25.24
CA ILE A 304 -7.45 9.25 23.83
C ILE A 304 -8.70 8.74 23.08
N GLN A 305 -9.37 7.74 23.64
CA GLN A 305 -10.60 7.19 23.07
C GLN A 305 -11.70 8.24 22.93
N LEU A 306 -11.92 9.07 23.96
CA LEU A 306 -12.91 10.15 23.93
C LEU A 306 -12.59 11.20 22.86
N ARG A 307 -11.32 11.55 22.70
CA ARG A 307 -10.88 12.49 21.65
C ARG A 307 -11.09 11.92 20.25
N GLN A 308 -10.78 10.65 20.04
CA GLN A 308 -11.02 9.97 18.77
C GLN A 308 -12.51 9.90 18.44
N GLU A 309 -13.36 9.61 19.43
CA GLU A 309 -14.81 9.62 19.28
C GLU A 309 -15.31 11.01 18.85
N ALA A 310 -14.86 12.08 19.53
CA ALA A 310 -15.25 13.45 19.19
C ALA A 310 -14.87 13.86 17.75
N LEU A 311 -13.69 13.46 17.28
CA LEU A 311 -13.24 13.72 15.90
C LEU A 311 -14.08 12.94 14.88
N ALA A 312 -14.40 11.67 15.17
CA ALA A 312 -15.27 10.86 14.33
C ALA A 312 -16.68 11.47 14.22
N GLU A 313 -17.24 11.94 15.35
CA GLU A 313 -18.54 12.60 15.38
C GLU A 313 -18.57 13.91 14.61
N GLN A 314 -17.52 14.72 14.73
CA GLN A 314 -17.41 15.97 13.98
C GLN A 314 -17.37 15.72 12.46
N ALA A 315 -16.60 14.72 12.02
CA ALA A 315 -16.55 14.34 10.61
C ALA A 315 -17.91 13.81 10.12
N LEU A 316 -18.56 12.92 10.88
CA LEU A 316 -19.88 12.40 10.55
C LEU A 316 -20.93 13.51 10.45
N ALA A 317 -20.93 14.47 11.37
CA ALA A 317 -21.83 15.62 11.32
C ALA A 317 -21.61 16.45 10.04
N ALA A 318 -20.36 16.66 9.62
CA ALA A 318 -20.04 17.36 8.37
C ALA A 318 -20.52 16.58 7.13
N LEU A 319 -20.46 15.24 7.14
CA LEU A 319 -21.01 14.39 6.09
C LEU A 319 -22.54 14.51 6.01
N ILE A 320 -23.22 14.49 7.15
CA ILE A 320 -24.69 14.62 7.23
C ILE A 320 -25.16 15.97 6.68
N GLN A 321 -24.38 17.05 6.82
CA GLN A 321 -24.75 18.35 6.22
C GLN A 321 -24.68 18.36 4.68
N ARG A 322 -23.95 17.42 4.06
CA ARG A 322 -23.75 17.32 2.61
C ARG A 322 -24.57 16.20 1.97
N CYS A 323 -25.34 15.46 2.76
CA CYS A 323 -26.00 14.25 2.33
C CYS A 323 -27.18 14.50 1.39
N LYS A 324 -27.63 13.42 0.75
CA LYS A 324 -28.89 13.36 0.01
C LYS A 324 -29.67 12.15 0.55
N PRO A 325 -30.90 12.33 1.07
CA PRO A 325 -31.69 13.56 1.15
C PRO A 325 -31.20 14.54 2.24
N PRO A 326 -31.30 15.87 2.03
CA PRO A 326 -30.75 16.86 2.96
C PRO A 326 -31.44 16.83 4.33
N PRO A 327 -30.78 17.31 5.41
CA PRO A 327 -31.37 17.35 6.76
C PRO A 327 -32.72 18.08 6.83
N THR A 328 -32.94 19.07 5.96
CA THR A 328 -34.18 19.85 5.88
C THR A 328 -35.38 19.05 5.41
N SER A 329 -35.20 17.96 4.66
CA SER A 329 -36.30 17.10 4.21
C SER A 329 -36.68 16.01 5.21
N ARG A 330 -35.91 15.85 6.29
CA ARG A 330 -36.19 14.84 7.32
C ARG A 330 -37.63 14.91 7.86
N PRO A 331 -38.20 16.09 8.17
CA PRO A 331 -39.55 16.12 8.73
C PRO A 331 -40.65 15.68 7.75
N SER A 332 -40.43 15.85 6.44
CA SER A 332 -41.41 15.47 5.41
C SER A 332 -41.36 14.01 5.00
N ILE A 333 -40.39 13.25 5.51
CA ILE A 333 -40.16 11.84 5.18
C ILE A 333 -40.40 11.01 6.44
N LEU A 334 -40.86 9.77 6.26
CA LEU A 334 -40.92 8.83 7.38
C LEU A 334 -39.51 8.64 7.97
N GLU A 335 -39.43 8.73 9.30
CA GLU A 335 -38.15 8.77 10.00
C GLU A 335 -37.23 7.58 9.69
N SER A 336 -37.76 6.35 9.60
CA SER A 336 -36.98 5.16 9.22
C SER A 336 -36.42 5.28 7.80
N THR A 337 -37.28 5.67 6.84
CA THR A 337 -36.89 5.87 5.44
C THR A 337 -35.83 6.96 5.27
N TYR A 338 -35.91 8.04 6.05
CA TYR A 338 -34.88 9.09 6.03
C TYR A 338 -33.51 8.55 6.50
N VAL A 339 -33.49 7.82 7.61
CA VAL A 339 -32.24 7.28 8.17
C VAL A 339 -31.65 6.18 7.30
N GLU A 340 -32.47 5.33 6.70
CA GLU A 340 -32.04 4.32 5.72
C GLU A 340 -31.41 4.97 4.49
N ALA A 341 -32.08 5.97 3.91
CA ALA A 341 -31.55 6.71 2.76
C ALA A 341 -30.24 7.44 3.10
N LEU A 342 -30.13 8.01 4.31
CA LEU A 342 -28.91 8.65 4.79
C LEU A 342 -27.77 7.65 4.96
N GLN A 343 -28.03 6.49 5.58
CA GLN A 343 -27.04 5.43 5.74
C GLN A 343 -26.54 4.94 4.38
N GLN A 344 -27.45 4.67 3.44
CA GLN A 344 -27.09 4.26 2.09
C GLN A 344 -26.19 5.28 1.39
N TRP A 345 -26.50 6.57 1.47
CA TRP A 345 -25.68 7.62 0.89
C TRP A 345 -24.27 7.67 1.51
N LEU A 346 -24.16 7.50 2.84
CA LEU A 346 -22.87 7.44 3.54
C LEU A 346 -22.03 6.24 3.08
N ASP A 347 -22.67 5.07 2.96
CA ASP A 347 -22.01 3.82 2.54
C ASP A 347 -21.52 3.93 1.09
N GLU A 348 -22.36 4.37 0.15
CA GLU A 348 -21.97 4.57 -1.26
C GLU A 348 -20.84 5.59 -1.42
N SER A 349 -20.89 6.69 -0.66
CA SER A 349 -19.85 7.73 -0.67
C SER A 349 -18.51 7.18 -0.16
N LEU A 350 -18.55 6.38 0.91
CA LEU A 350 -17.35 5.73 1.45
C LEU A 350 -16.81 4.65 0.51
N GLU A 351 -17.65 3.81 -0.08
CA GLU A 351 -17.23 2.77 -1.02
C GLU A 351 -16.53 3.36 -2.24
N ASN A 352 -17.03 4.47 -2.77
CA ASN A 352 -16.36 5.21 -3.85
C ASN A 352 -14.95 5.70 -3.44
N ARG A 353 -14.81 6.20 -2.21
CA ARG A 353 -13.51 6.61 -1.63
C ARG A 353 -12.56 5.42 -1.51
N LEU A 354 -13.02 4.32 -0.90
CA LEU A 354 -12.21 3.12 -0.66
C LEU A 354 -11.77 2.47 -1.98
N GLY A 355 -12.70 2.32 -2.94
CA GLY A 355 -12.41 1.76 -4.25
C GLY A 355 -11.36 2.57 -5.02
N ARG A 356 -11.40 3.91 -4.95
CA ARG A 356 -10.38 4.75 -5.59
C ARG A 356 -9.01 4.61 -4.96
N VAL A 357 -8.92 4.60 -3.63
CA VAL A 357 -7.65 4.44 -2.92
C VAL A 357 -7.09 3.03 -3.16
N GLU A 358 -7.94 2.00 -3.18
CA GLU A 358 -7.53 0.63 -3.54
C GLU A 358 -6.98 0.57 -4.97
N GLN A 359 -7.65 1.22 -5.92
CA GLN A 359 -7.17 1.33 -7.30
C GLN A 359 -5.82 2.07 -7.38
N TRP A 360 -5.66 3.17 -6.63
CA TRP A 360 -4.39 3.90 -6.55
C TRP A 360 -3.25 3.04 -6.00
N ILE A 361 -3.52 2.24 -4.95
CA ILE A 361 -2.56 1.28 -4.40
C ILE A 361 -2.21 0.24 -5.48
N LYS A 362 -3.21 -0.42 -6.09
CA LYS A 362 -3.02 -1.43 -7.16
C LYS A 362 -2.21 -0.89 -8.34
N LEU A 363 -2.51 0.31 -8.82
CA LEU A 363 -1.76 0.97 -9.91
C LEU A 363 -0.28 1.13 -9.56
N ASN A 364 0.03 1.47 -8.32
CA ASN A 364 1.40 1.71 -7.87
C ASN A 364 2.18 0.47 -7.45
N ILE A 365 1.53 -0.70 -7.32
CA ILE A 365 2.19 -1.96 -6.90
C ILE A 365 2.11 -3.08 -7.93
N SER A 366 1.19 -3.03 -8.90
CA SER A 366 0.91 -4.12 -9.85
C SER A 366 2.10 -4.58 -10.70
N HIS A 367 3.10 -3.73 -10.89
CA HIS A 367 4.30 -4.04 -11.65
C HIS A 367 5.34 -4.87 -10.86
N PHE A 368 5.20 -4.97 -9.53
CA PHE A 368 6.03 -5.83 -8.72
C PHE A 368 5.51 -7.27 -8.80
N THR A 369 6.29 -8.15 -9.41
CA THR A 369 5.93 -9.57 -9.63
C THR A 369 6.38 -10.49 -8.49
N LEU A 370 7.24 -9.99 -7.59
CA LEU A 370 7.77 -10.73 -6.45
C LEU A 370 6.97 -10.43 -5.19
N GLU A 371 6.68 -11.46 -4.39
CA GLU A 371 6.07 -11.28 -3.09
C GLU A 371 6.98 -10.48 -2.15
N ASN A 372 6.47 -9.36 -1.63
CA ASN A 372 7.17 -8.49 -0.69
C ASN A 372 6.35 -8.35 0.62
N PRO A 373 6.97 -8.54 1.81
CA PRO A 373 6.26 -8.46 3.09
C PRO A 373 5.70 -7.07 3.38
N ASP A 374 6.39 -5.99 2.98
CA ASP A 374 5.94 -4.61 3.20
C ASP A 374 4.70 -4.29 2.37
N LEU A 375 4.58 -4.85 1.16
CA LEU A 375 3.36 -4.75 0.34
C LEU A 375 2.16 -5.47 0.99
N ARG A 376 2.39 -6.62 1.64
CA ARG A 376 1.33 -7.30 2.41
C ARG A 376 0.95 -6.51 3.65
N GLU A 377 1.91 -5.89 4.32
CA GLU A 377 1.63 -5.03 5.46
C GLU A 377 0.81 -3.79 5.04
N LEU A 378 1.12 -3.18 3.90
CA LEU A 378 0.34 -2.08 3.33
C LEU A 378 -1.11 -2.49 3.06
N ASP A 379 -1.34 -3.65 2.43
CA ASP A 379 -2.68 -4.18 2.16
C ASP A 379 -3.46 -4.47 3.46
N ASN A 380 -2.80 -5.04 4.47
CA ASN A 380 -3.41 -5.25 5.78
C ASN A 380 -3.77 -3.92 6.45
N ASN A 381 -2.89 -2.92 6.39
CA ASN A 381 -3.15 -1.60 6.95
C ASN A 381 -4.35 -0.93 6.27
N PHE A 382 -4.40 -0.95 4.93
CA PHE A 382 -5.55 -0.48 4.16
C PHE A 382 -6.86 -1.13 4.61
N LYS A 383 -6.87 -2.46 4.79
CA LYS A 383 -8.06 -3.20 5.27
C LYS A 383 -8.47 -2.86 6.70
N VAL A 384 -7.50 -2.62 7.59
CA VAL A 384 -7.78 -2.17 8.97
C VAL A 384 -8.42 -0.78 8.95
N LEU A 385 -7.81 0.18 8.27
CA LEU A 385 -8.32 1.55 8.17
C LEU A 385 -9.70 1.60 7.50
N SER A 386 -9.90 0.85 6.42
CA SER A 386 -11.18 0.77 5.70
C SER A 386 -12.33 0.37 6.63
N ARG A 387 -12.12 -0.60 7.51
CA ARG A 387 -13.13 -1.05 8.49
C ARG A 387 -13.37 -0.03 9.59
N GLY A 388 -12.32 0.66 10.05
CA GLY A 388 -12.46 1.78 10.98
C GLY A 388 -13.35 2.88 10.39
N MET A 389 -13.14 3.22 9.12
CA MET A 389 -13.98 4.20 8.41
C MET A 389 -15.44 3.73 8.27
N GLN A 390 -15.66 2.46 7.91
CA GLN A 390 -17.00 1.87 7.83
C GLN A 390 -17.74 1.93 9.18
N ALA A 391 -17.04 1.67 10.28
CA ALA A 391 -17.61 1.81 11.61
C ALA A 391 -17.93 3.26 11.96
N ALA A 392 -17.07 4.21 11.57
CA ALA A 392 -17.22 5.63 11.88
C ALA A 392 -18.40 6.30 11.13
N VAL A 393 -18.76 5.81 9.93
CA VAL A 393 -19.91 6.34 9.16
C VAL A 393 -21.23 5.66 9.48
N LYS A 394 -21.21 4.52 10.18
CA LYS A 394 -22.42 3.79 10.55
C LYS A 394 -23.20 4.60 11.59
N LEU A 395 -24.50 4.78 11.36
CA LEU A 395 -25.38 5.52 12.25
C LEU A 395 -25.84 4.66 13.43
N CYS A 396 -26.12 5.32 14.55
CA CYS A 396 -26.62 4.69 15.77
C CYS A 396 -28.06 4.16 15.65
N GLN A 397 -28.97 4.96 15.08
CA GLN A 397 -30.38 4.61 14.84
C GLN A 397 -31.24 4.27 16.07
N ALA A 398 -30.72 4.35 17.30
CA ALA A 398 -31.53 4.19 18.51
C ALA A 398 -32.47 5.40 18.71
N CYS A 399 -33.55 5.25 19.49
CA CYS A 399 -34.43 6.37 19.81
C CYS A 399 -33.67 7.49 20.58
N CYS A 400 -33.91 8.74 20.17
CA CYS A 400 -33.33 9.90 20.82
C CYS A 400 -33.77 10.00 22.29
N SER A 401 -32.87 10.48 23.16
CA SER A 401 -33.16 10.62 24.58
C SER A 401 -34.17 11.72 24.92
N THR A 402 -34.41 12.67 23.99
CA THR A 402 -35.24 13.87 24.23
C THR A 402 -36.48 13.93 23.32
N CYS A 403 -36.52 13.16 22.23
CA CYS A 403 -37.67 13.15 21.32
C CYS A 403 -37.81 11.77 20.67
N LYS A 404 -38.74 11.62 19.73
CA LYS A 404 -39.07 10.32 19.11
C LYS A 404 -38.37 10.08 17.77
N LEU A 405 -37.41 10.92 17.42
CA LEU A 405 -36.56 10.75 16.24
C LEU A 405 -35.41 9.76 16.54
N LEU A 406 -34.82 9.19 15.49
CA LEU A 406 -33.69 8.27 15.57
C LEU A 406 -32.36 9.03 15.70
N CYS A 407 -31.41 8.38 16.38
CA CYS A 407 -30.09 8.93 16.66
C CYS A 407 -29.23 8.96 15.39
N LEU A 408 -28.64 10.13 15.11
CA LEU A 408 -27.72 10.32 13.98
C LEU A 408 -26.23 10.32 14.40
N ARG A 409 -25.94 10.08 15.68
CA ARG A 409 -24.55 9.94 16.15
C ARG A 409 -23.93 8.64 15.62
N ALA A 410 -22.60 8.58 15.67
CA ALA A 410 -21.83 7.43 15.23
C ALA A 410 -22.24 6.15 15.99
N TYR A 411 -22.09 5.03 15.31
CA TYR A 411 -22.34 3.72 15.85
C TYR A 411 -21.46 3.45 17.08
N ARG A 412 -22.10 3.01 18.17
CA ARG A 412 -21.49 2.76 19.51
C ARG A 412 -20.88 3.99 20.19
N HIS A 413 -21.45 5.17 19.95
CA HIS A 413 -21.13 6.36 20.72
C HIS A 413 -21.43 6.23 22.24
N SER A 414 -20.72 7.02 23.03
CA SER A 414 -20.89 7.22 24.46
C SER A 414 -21.93 8.32 24.74
N GLY A 415 -22.58 8.28 25.91
CA GLY A 415 -23.53 9.31 26.33
C GLY A 415 -24.92 9.23 25.66
N PRO A 416 -25.77 10.27 25.78
CA PRO A 416 -27.17 10.23 25.36
C PRO A 416 -27.34 10.20 23.84
N HIS A 417 -28.45 9.60 23.38
CA HIS A 417 -28.80 9.54 21.97
C HIS A 417 -29.34 10.88 21.48
N GLN A 418 -28.74 11.41 20.40
CA GLN A 418 -29.10 12.70 19.83
C GLN A 418 -29.53 12.54 18.37
N CYS A 419 -30.69 13.11 18.03
CA CYS A 419 -31.19 13.11 16.66
C CYS A 419 -30.58 14.23 15.79
N GLY A 420 -29.85 15.19 16.35
CA GLY A 420 -29.29 16.31 15.59
C GLY A 420 -30.31 17.38 15.18
N THR A 421 -31.44 17.46 15.89
CA THR A 421 -32.45 18.51 15.72
C THR A 421 -32.62 19.31 17.02
N ASN A 422 -33.47 20.34 17.01
CA ASN A 422 -33.87 21.07 18.22
C ASN A 422 -34.92 20.33 19.07
N HIS A 423 -35.25 19.07 18.75
CA HIS A 423 -36.23 18.21 19.43
C HIS A 423 -37.69 18.70 19.38
N ARG A 424 -37.99 19.76 18.64
CA ARG A 424 -39.35 20.33 18.52
C ARG A 424 -40.03 19.85 17.25
N CYS A 425 -41.32 19.55 17.34
CA CYS A 425 -42.13 19.29 16.16
C CYS A 425 -42.11 20.53 15.24
N VAL A 426 -41.92 20.31 13.93
CA VAL A 426 -41.84 21.39 12.93
C VAL A 426 -43.19 21.70 12.28
N PHE A 427 -44.22 20.92 12.58
CA PHE A 427 -45.56 21.08 12.03
C PHE A 427 -46.38 22.05 12.88
N ASP A 428 -47.37 22.68 12.25
CA ASP A 428 -48.31 23.58 12.91
C ASP A 428 -49.45 22.81 13.59
N CYS A 429 -50.13 23.47 14.52
CA CYS A 429 -51.31 22.94 15.19
C CYS A 429 -52.43 22.67 14.18
N GLU A 430 -52.93 21.44 14.14
CA GLU A 430 -54.05 21.03 13.27
C GLU A 430 -55.41 21.55 13.75
N VAL A 431 -55.51 22.05 14.99
CA VAL A 431 -56.74 22.65 15.50
C VAL A 431 -56.83 24.11 15.01
N THR A 432 -57.84 24.40 14.19
CA THR A 432 -58.05 25.72 13.59
C THR A 432 -58.95 26.62 14.45
N GLU A 433 -59.80 26.05 15.29
CA GLU A 433 -60.75 26.77 16.13
C GLU A 433 -60.01 27.55 17.25
N GLY A 434 -60.29 28.84 17.37
CA GLY A 434 -59.69 29.70 18.41
C GLY A 434 -58.30 30.27 18.07
N HIS A 435 -57.85 30.17 16.81
CA HIS A 435 -56.58 30.74 16.35
C HIS A 435 -56.75 31.70 15.17
N GLU A 436 -56.22 32.92 15.29
CA GLU A 436 -56.13 33.87 14.15
C GLU A 436 -55.02 33.46 13.15
N LYS A 437 -53.98 32.77 13.62
CA LYS A 437 -52.91 32.14 12.83
C LYS A 437 -52.54 30.82 13.49
N GLN A 438 -52.29 29.77 12.71
CA GLN A 438 -51.92 28.47 13.28
C GLN A 438 -50.57 28.57 14.01
N PRO A 439 -50.55 28.32 15.33
CA PRO A 439 -49.31 28.25 16.09
C PRO A 439 -48.56 26.94 15.83
N PRO A 440 -47.23 26.89 16.08
CA PRO A 440 -46.46 25.66 15.97
C PRO A 440 -46.92 24.61 16.99
N CYS A 441 -46.72 23.33 16.66
CA CYS A 441 -46.99 22.24 17.57
C CYS A 441 -46.12 22.32 18.84
N GLY A 442 -46.74 22.10 20.01
CA GLY A 442 -46.08 22.13 21.31
C GLY A 442 -45.50 20.79 21.78
N VAL A 443 -45.54 19.77 20.93
CA VAL A 443 -45.12 18.40 21.25
C VAL A 443 -43.70 18.13 20.70
N GLU A 444 -43.00 17.17 21.30
CA GLU A 444 -41.67 16.72 20.85
C GLU A 444 -41.68 16.20 19.41
N ALA A 445 -40.55 16.37 18.70
CA ALA A 445 -40.39 15.89 17.33
C ALA A 445 -40.59 14.36 17.21
N GLY A 446 -41.24 13.95 16.12
CA GLY A 446 -41.48 12.53 15.81
C GLY A 446 -42.66 11.91 16.58
N HIS A 447 -43.47 12.69 17.30
CA HIS A 447 -44.65 12.16 17.99
C HIS A 447 -45.67 11.53 17.00
N ALA A 448 -46.54 10.68 17.52
CA ALA A 448 -47.70 10.16 16.79
C ALA A 448 -48.95 11.01 17.05
N GLY A 449 -49.94 10.88 16.16
CA GLY A 449 -51.23 11.54 16.29
C GLY A 449 -51.21 13.02 15.90
N ARG A 450 -52.30 13.71 16.22
CA ARG A 450 -52.57 15.09 15.80
C ARG A 450 -51.53 16.08 16.35
N HIS A 451 -51.12 17.04 15.53
CA HIS A 451 -50.30 18.16 15.95
C HIS A 451 -51.12 19.18 16.74
N THR A 452 -50.75 19.45 18.01
CA THR A 452 -51.44 20.40 18.89
C THR A 452 -50.46 21.38 19.53
N CYS A 453 -50.81 22.67 19.63
CA CYS A 453 -49.97 23.68 20.28
C CYS A 453 -49.97 23.59 21.82
N ASP A 454 -51.10 23.25 22.43
CA ASP A 454 -51.22 23.00 23.87
C ASP A 454 -52.08 21.76 24.10
N VAL A 455 -51.45 20.71 24.63
CA VAL A 455 -52.09 19.43 24.95
C VAL A 455 -53.21 19.60 25.97
N LYS A 456 -53.13 20.59 26.88
CA LYS A 456 -54.15 20.82 27.90
C LYS A 456 -55.43 21.47 27.37
N LEU A 457 -55.32 22.23 26.28
CA LEU A 457 -56.45 22.94 25.68
C LEU A 457 -57.12 22.12 24.59
N HIS A 458 -56.34 21.37 23.81
CA HIS A 458 -56.82 20.71 22.58
C HIS A 458 -56.87 19.18 22.68
N SER A 459 -56.40 18.60 23.78
CA SER A 459 -56.44 17.17 24.02
C SER A 459 -57.05 16.85 25.37
N CYS A 460 -57.46 15.59 25.54
CA CYS A 460 -58.07 15.08 26.74
C CYS A 460 -57.23 15.29 28.00
N GLY A 461 -55.89 15.16 27.91
CA GLY A 461 -54.96 15.48 29.00
C GLY A 461 -54.99 14.56 30.23
N ARG A 462 -55.97 13.65 30.35
CA ARG A 462 -56.03 12.60 31.38
C ARG A 462 -54.85 11.62 31.26
N ASP A 463 -54.52 10.93 32.35
CA ASP A 463 -53.46 9.93 32.35
C ASP A 463 -53.75 8.80 31.34
N CYS A 464 -52.71 8.41 30.61
CA CYS A 464 -52.73 7.28 29.69
C CYS A 464 -52.97 5.98 30.46
N SER A 465 -53.81 5.10 29.93
CA SER A 465 -54.06 3.77 30.49
C SER A 465 -52.77 2.93 30.61
N LEU A 466 -51.73 3.28 29.83
CA LEU A 466 -50.44 2.59 29.78
C LEU A 466 -49.30 3.39 30.44
N ILE A 467 -49.60 4.26 31.41
CA ILE A 467 -48.63 5.14 32.08
C ILE A 467 -47.45 4.40 32.74
N GLN A 468 -47.65 3.14 33.12
CA GLN A 468 -46.62 2.29 33.76
C GLN A 468 -45.61 1.72 32.75
N LEU A 469 -45.91 1.75 31.46
CA LEU A 469 -45.04 1.20 30.42
C LEU A 469 -44.02 2.25 29.96
N LYS A 470 -42.81 1.76 29.64
CA LYS A 470 -41.76 2.62 29.05
C LYS A 470 -42.21 3.12 27.67
N GLY A 471 -41.81 4.33 27.32
CA GLY A 471 -42.22 4.99 26.07
C GLY A 471 -43.47 5.86 26.19
N CYS A 472 -44.28 5.69 27.24
CA CYS A 472 -45.49 6.46 27.48
C CYS A 472 -45.20 7.96 27.69
N THR A 473 -45.98 8.83 27.02
CA THR A 473 -45.93 10.29 27.20
C THR A 473 -46.84 10.79 28.33
N ARG A 474 -47.36 9.86 29.14
CA ARG A 474 -48.19 10.05 30.34
C ARG A 474 -49.57 10.64 30.09
N ALA A 475 -49.70 11.72 29.31
CA ALA A 475 -50.98 12.39 29.05
C ALA A 475 -51.63 11.91 27.74
N CYS A 476 -52.96 11.78 27.76
CA CYS A 476 -53.78 11.41 26.60
C CYS A 476 -53.79 12.52 25.55
N ASN A 477 -53.50 12.18 24.28
CA ASN A 477 -53.52 13.13 23.16
C ASN A 477 -54.82 13.11 22.33
N LYS A 478 -55.77 12.23 22.69
CA LYS A 478 -57.06 12.12 21.99
C LYS A 478 -57.88 13.42 22.12
N PRO A 479 -58.84 13.66 21.22
CA PRO A 479 -59.74 14.82 21.31
C PRO A 479 -60.46 14.92 22.66
N LEU A 480 -60.92 16.14 22.99
CA LEU A 480 -61.78 16.36 24.15
C LEU A 480 -63.01 15.43 24.09
N ASP A 481 -63.40 14.91 25.26
CA ASP A 481 -64.58 14.04 25.44
C ASP A 481 -64.63 12.76 24.58
N HIS A 482 -63.47 12.21 24.19
CA HIS A 482 -63.44 10.91 23.53
C HIS A 482 -63.97 9.78 24.45
N GLU A 483 -64.68 8.82 23.85
CA GLU A 483 -65.05 7.56 24.52
C GLU A 483 -63.91 6.53 24.45
N GLY A 484 -63.85 5.61 25.42
CA GLY A 484 -62.84 4.55 25.51
C GLY A 484 -61.54 4.93 26.23
N ASP A 485 -60.54 4.03 26.16
CA ASP A 485 -59.28 4.14 26.90
C ASP A 485 -58.44 5.37 26.51
N CYS A 486 -57.82 5.99 27.51
CA CYS A 486 -56.94 7.14 27.33
C CYS A 486 -55.59 6.67 26.75
N THR A 487 -55.25 7.12 25.54
CA THR A 487 -53.98 6.77 24.89
C THR A 487 -53.13 8.02 24.65
N CYS A 488 -51.85 7.94 24.99
CA CYS A 488 -50.91 9.03 24.80
C CYS A 488 -50.36 9.12 23.38
N SER A 489 -49.56 10.15 23.11
CA SER A 489 -48.90 10.39 21.80
C SER A 489 -47.69 9.48 21.51
N ALA A 490 -47.41 8.50 22.38
CA ALA A 490 -46.36 7.53 22.14
C ALA A 490 -46.70 6.66 20.93
N ARG A 491 -45.75 6.49 20.00
CA ARG A 491 -45.88 5.58 18.84
C ARG A 491 -46.07 4.13 19.29
N VAL A 492 -45.30 3.73 20.30
CA VAL A 492 -45.27 2.36 20.84
C VAL A 492 -45.02 2.47 22.34
N HIS A 493 -45.75 1.68 23.12
CA HIS A 493 -45.39 1.41 24.51
C HIS A 493 -44.57 0.14 24.55
N LEU A 494 -43.46 0.14 25.28
CA LEU A 494 -42.47 -0.92 25.22
C LEU A 494 -42.77 -2.02 26.22
N CYS A 495 -42.41 -3.26 25.85
CA CYS A 495 -42.50 -4.43 26.71
C CYS A 495 -41.84 -4.24 28.09
N GLY A 496 -40.66 -3.60 28.13
CA GLY A 496 -39.98 -3.22 29.36
C GLY A 496 -39.31 -4.36 30.14
N LYS A 497 -39.41 -5.62 29.69
CA LYS A 497 -38.65 -6.75 30.25
C LYS A 497 -37.13 -6.61 29.96
N PRO A 498 -36.24 -7.15 30.79
CA PRO A 498 -34.79 -7.07 30.56
C PRO A 498 -34.36 -7.80 29.28
N CYS A 499 -33.30 -7.32 28.63
CA CYS A 499 -32.70 -7.98 27.47
C CYS A 499 -32.25 -9.40 27.81
N GLU A 500 -32.45 -10.31 26.87
CA GLU A 500 -32.08 -11.72 26.98
C GLU A 500 -30.57 -11.98 27.02
N LEU A 501 -29.75 -11.00 26.62
CA LEU A 501 -28.28 -11.03 26.73
C LEU A 501 -27.77 -10.55 28.11
N ARG A 502 -28.67 -10.41 29.10
CA ARG A 502 -28.29 -10.10 30.47
C ARG A 502 -27.59 -11.30 31.11
N ASN A 503 -26.39 -11.10 31.66
CA ASN A 503 -25.54 -12.14 32.24
C ASN A 503 -25.16 -13.27 31.25
N ALA A 504 -24.86 -12.90 30.00
CA ALA A 504 -24.36 -13.82 28.99
C ALA A 504 -23.00 -14.40 29.39
N ASN A 505 -22.91 -15.73 29.41
CA ASN A 505 -21.69 -16.45 29.77
C ASN A 505 -20.71 -16.45 28.59
N GLN A 506 -19.51 -15.90 28.78
CA GLN A 506 -18.48 -15.82 27.74
C GLN A 506 -17.46 -16.99 27.81
N GLY A 507 -17.83 -18.09 28.46
CA GLY A 507 -16.93 -19.23 28.68
C GLY A 507 -16.03 -19.04 29.91
N THR A 508 -15.07 -19.95 30.11
CA THR A 508 -14.31 -20.05 31.36
C THR A 508 -13.17 -19.03 31.52
N LYS A 509 -12.87 -18.23 30.50
CA LYS A 509 -11.72 -17.32 30.47
C LYS A 509 -12.08 -15.83 30.55
N ARG A 510 -13.36 -15.47 30.48
CA ARG A 510 -13.85 -14.09 30.51
C ARG A 510 -14.97 -13.93 31.52
N GLU A 511 -15.08 -12.74 32.08
CA GLU A 511 -16.23 -12.38 32.92
C GLU A 511 -17.53 -12.42 32.10
N ALA A 512 -18.65 -12.73 32.77
CA ALA A 512 -19.95 -12.72 32.12
C ALA A 512 -20.30 -11.28 31.68
N TYR A 513 -20.84 -11.15 30.48
CA TYR A 513 -21.29 -9.85 29.97
C TYR A 513 -22.75 -9.63 30.29
N THR A 514 -23.05 -8.43 30.80
CA THR A 514 -24.40 -8.09 31.21
C THR A 514 -24.92 -6.93 30.40
N CYS A 515 -25.79 -7.24 29.43
CA CYS A 515 -26.57 -6.21 28.74
C CYS A 515 -27.49 -5.49 29.75
N THR A 516 -27.41 -4.16 29.78
CA THR A 516 -28.25 -3.28 30.62
C THR A 516 -29.55 -2.86 29.93
N GLY A 517 -29.71 -3.22 28.65
CA GLY A 517 -30.87 -2.87 27.84
C GLY A 517 -32.16 -3.55 28.30
N ILE A 518 -33.28 -2.94 27.93
CA ILE A 518 -34.64 -3.49 28.08
C ILE A 518 -35.23 -3.76 26.70
N CYS A 519 -36.22 -4.63 26.64
CA CYS A 519 -36.92 -4.99 25.42
C CYS A 519 -37.62 -3.78 24.79
N HIS A 520 -37.35 -3.56 23.50
CA HIS A 520 -37.95 -2.47 22.71
C HIS A 520 -39.14 -2.91 21.83
N GLU A 521 -39.52 -4.19 21.90
CA GLU A 521 -40.73 -4.65 21.22
C GLU A 521 -41.99 -4.02 21.82
N ALA A 522 -43.02 -3.89 20.98
CA ALA A 522 -44.31 -3.36 21.38
C ALA A 522 -44.94 -4.22 22.49
N TRP A 523 -45.54 -3.57 23.48
CA TRP A 523 -46.11 -4.25 24.65
C TRP A 523 -47.33 -5.14 24.31
N ASP A 524 -48.06 -4.76 23.27
CA ASP A 524 -49.28 -5.39 22.78
C ASP A 524 -49.02 -6.52 21.79
N GLU A 525 -47.78 -6.63 21.28
CA GLU A 525 -47.37 -7.73 20.41
C GLU A 525 -46.75 -8.87 21.22
N PRO A 526 -47.29 -10.10 21.15
CA PRO A 526 -46.71 -11.25 21.84
C PRO A 526 -45.38 -11.64 21.19
N HIS A 527 -44.30 -11.58 21.96
CA HIS A 527 -42.96 -11.99 21.54
C HIS A 527 -42.27 -12.82 22.61
N THR A 528 -41.48 -13.81 22.17
CA THR A 528 -40.77 -14.76 23.05
C THR A 528 -39.32 -14.38 23.31
N LYS A 529 -38.73 -13.52 22.49
CA LYS A 529 -37.35 -13.04 22.62
C LYS A 529 -37.35 -11.58 23.01
N HIS A 530 -36.71 -11.25 24.14
CA HIS A 530 -36.61 -9.87 24.63
C HIS A 530 -35.30 -9.23 24.19
N VAL A 531 -35.40 -8.44 23.13
CA VAL A 531 -34.28 -7.82 22.43
C VAL A 531 -34.27 -6.31 22.71
N CYS A 532 -33.12 -5.75 23.11
CA CYS A 532 -33.01 -4.31 23.40
C CYS A 532 -32.74 -3.46 22.16
N ASP A 533 -32.86 -2.14 22.30
CA ASP A 533 -32.54 -1.16 21.24
C ASP A 533 -31.14 -1.31 20.66
N ASP A 534 -30.19 -1.72 21.49
CA ASP A 534 -28.82 -1.94 21.03
C ASP A 534 -28.66 -3.21 20.18
N ALA A 535 -29.72 -3.99 19.97
CA ALA A 535 -29.65 -5.18 19.15
C ALA A 535 -29.50 -4.90 17.65
N TRP A 536 -29.97 -3.74 17.18
CA TRP A 536 -29.63 -3.23 15.85
C TRP A 536 -28.12 -3.06 15.67
N ARG A 537 -27.38 -2.98 16.78
CA ARG A 537 -25.93 -2.98 16.81
C ARG A 537 -25.29 -4.36 16.79
N GLY A 538 -26.03 -5.44 16.55
CA GLY A 538 -25.48 -6.79 16.58
C GLY A 538 -24.83 -7.12 17.93
N CYS A 539 -23.81 -7.97 17.92
CA CYS A 539 -23.21 -8.45 19.16
C CYS A 539 -22.34 -7.38 19.85
N PRO A 540 -22.65 -6.97 21.09
CA PRO A 540 -21.89 -5.94 21.81
C PRO A 540 -20.57 -6.47 22.43
N ILE A 541 -20.31 -7.77 22.33
CA ILE A 541 -19.15 -8.43 22.95
C ILE A 541 -17.91 -8.26 22.06
N LYS A 542 -16.77 -8.00 22.71
CA LYS A 542 -15.47 -7.80 22.05
C LYS A 542 -14.90 -9.10 21.50
N CYS A 543 -14.19 -8.99 20.37
CA CYS A 543 -13.53 -10.10 19.70
C CYS A 543 -12.50 -10.77 20.64
N LEU A 544 -12.51 -12.11 20.66
CA LEU A 544 -11.56 -12.92 21.43
C LEU A 544 -10.11 -12.60 21.07
N LEU A 545 -9.81 -12.72 19.78
CA LEU A 545 -8.45 -12.58 19.27
C LEU A 545 -7.96 -11.13 19.26
N CYS A 546 -8.86 -10.14 19.18
CA CYS A 546 -8.45 -8.74 19.28
C CYS A 546 -7.91 -8.45 20.68
N GLU A 547 -8.65 -8.80 21.73
CA GLU A 547 -8.16 -8.60 23.11
C GLU A 547 -6.85 -9.35 23.37
N GLU A 548 -6.73 -10.60 22.90
CA GLU A 548 -5.48 -11.38 23.03
C GLU A 548 -4.28 -10.72 22.31
N ASN A 549 -4.52 -9.95 21.25
CA ASN A 549 -3.49 -9.22 20.51
C ASN A 549 -3.34 -7.75 20.97
N GLY A 550 -3.99 -7.34 22.07
CA GLY A 550 -3.95 -5.96 22.56
C GLY A 550 -4.70 -4.96 21.67
N MET A 551 -5.67 -5.44 20.88
CA MET A 551 -6.51 -4.64 19.99
C MET A 551 -7.96 -4.57 20.51
N THR A 552 -8.68 -3.50 20.17
CA THR A 552 -10.08 -3.28 20.55
C THR A 552 -11.02 -3.55 19.36
N GLY A 553 -11.30 -4.83 19.09
CA GLY A 553 -12.21 -5.23 18.01
C GLY A 553 -13.58 -5.69 18.50
N ASP A 554 -14.63 -5.34 17.77
CA ASP A 554 -16.00 -5.80 18.04
C ASP A 554 -16.31 -7.10 17.29
N CYS A 555 -17.22 -7.92 17.84
CA CYS A 555 -17.72 -9.09 17.14
C CYS A 555 -18.49 -8.69 15.87
N CYS A 556 -18.26 -9.41 14.76
CA CYS A 556 -18.91 -9.13 13.48
C CYS A 556 -20.31 -9.74 13.32
N SER A 557 -20.80 -10.47 14.33
CA SER A 557 -22.13 -11.07 14.27
C SER A 557 -23.22 -10.01 14.33
N THR A 558 -24.18 -10.10 13.41
CA THR A 558 -25.37 -9.24 13.35
C THR A 558 -26.44 -9.68 14.34
N ASP A 559 -26.36 -10.91 14.87
CA ASP A 559 -27.30 -11.40 15.88
C ASP A 559 -26.85 -10.95 17.28
N HIS A 560 -27.59 -10.01 17.86
CA HIS A 560 -27.33 -9.53 19.22
C HIS A 560 -27.33 -10.64 20.27
N LEU A 561 -28.19 -11.65 20.12
CA LEU A 561 -28.42 -12.69 21.12
C LEU A 561 -27.53 -13.92 20.92
N HIS A 562 -26.63 -13.94 19.93
CA HIS A 562 -25.79 -15.12 19.67
C HIS A 562 -24.88 -15.47 20.85
N GLY A 563 -24.55 -14.49 21.70
CA GLY A 563 -23.76 -14.69 22.92
C GLY A 563 -24.51 -15.43 24.04
N ARG A 564 -25.79 -15.79 23.84
CA ARG A 564 -26.51 -16.68 24.78
C ARG A 564 -26.00 -18.10 24.71
N ASP A 565 -25.47 -18.52 23.57
CA ASP A 565 -24.85 -19.82 23.42
C ASP A 565 -23.39 -19.73 23.90
N PRO A 566 -23.03 -20.36 25.03
CA PRO A 566 -21.69 -20.29 25.59
C PRO A 566 -20.63 -21.00 24.72
N THR A 567 -21.04 -21.72 23.66
CA THR A 567 -20.12 -22.38 22.73
C THR A 567 -19.69 -21.47 21.57
N VAL A 568 -20.36 -20.32 21.39
CA VAL A 568 -20.09 -19.43 20.26
C VAL A 568 -18.93 -18.50 20.56
N ASN A 569 -17.98 -18.44 19.62
CA ASN A 569 -16.84 -17.52 19.72
C ASN A 569 -17.19 -16.15 19.16
N HIS A 570 -16.88 -15.10 19.91
CA HIS A 570 -17.01 -13.72 19.46
C HIS A 570 -15.77 -13.34 18.64
N LEU A 571 -15.89 -13.36 17.32
CA LEU A 571 -14.80 -13.04 16.40
C LEU A 571 -15.15 -11.82 15.54
N CYS A 572 -14.16 -11.02 15.19
CA CYS A 572 -14.30 -9.97 14.19
C CYS A 572 -14.01 -10.52 12.78
N ALA A 573 -14.33 -9.74 11.74
CA ALA A 573 -14.11 -10.11 10.34
C ALA A 573 -12.64 -9.94 9.88
N SER A 574 -11.68 -9.88 10.80
CA SER A 574 -10.25 -9.69 10.52
C SER A 574 -9.45 -10.95 10.63
N ALA A 575 -8.41 -11.05 9.80
CA ALA A 575 -7.30 -11.92 10.10
C ALA A 575 -6.54 -11.37 11.33
N HIS A 576 -5.98 -12.27 12.14
CA HIS A 576 -5.22 -11.93 13.34
C HIS A 576 -3.82 -12.51 13.28
N LYS A 577 -2.87 -11.91 14.01
CA LYS A 577 -1.56 -12.53 14.23
C LYS A 577 -1.72 -13.73 15.15
N CYS A 578 -0.99 -14.80 14.84
CA CYS A 578 -0.97 -15.97 15.70
C CYS A 578 0.03 -15.74 16.84
N THR A 579 -0.44 -15.79 18.08
CA THR A 579 0.39 -15.60 19.28
C THR A 579 1.11 -16.88 19.72
N LYS A 580 0.82 -18.02 19.08
CA LYS A 580 1.45 -19.30 19.42
C LYS A 580 2.93 -19.33 19.00
N PRO A 581 3.80 -19.98 19.80
CA PRO A 581 5.22 -20.10 19.48
C PRO A 581 5.44 -21.02 18.27
N CYS A 582 6.53 -20.79 17.54
CA CYS A 582 6.90 -21.62 16.40
C CYS A 582 7.21 -23.08 16.79
N GLU A 583 6.54 -24.01 16.11
CA GLU A 583 6.65 -25.47 16.29
C GLU A 583 7.76 -26.12 15.44
N ALA A 584 8.36 -25.37 14.50
CA ALA A 584 9.44 -25.89 13.67
C ALA A 584 10.61 -26.41 14.53
N LYS A 585 11.23 -27.54 14.14
CA LYS A 585 12.38 -28.11 14.86
C LYS A 585 13.57 -27.14 14.84
N GLY A 586 14.12 -26.79 16.01
CA GLY A 586 15.30 -25.92 16.17
C GLY A 586 15.09 -24.77 17.15
N ILE A 587 16.04 -23.83 17.20
CA ILE A 587 15.96 -22.57 17.94
C ILE A 587 15.66 -21.46 16.93
N CYS A 588 14.70 -20.57 17.23
CA CYS A 588 14.32 -19.47 16.33
C CYS A 588 15.28 -18.27 16.46
N ALA A 589 15.60 -17.87 17.69
CA ALA A 589 16.53 -16.78 17.99
C ALA A 589 17.34 -17.08 19.26
N ILE A 590 18.53 -16.51 19.35
CA ILE A 590 19.38 -16.57 20.55
C ILE A 590 19.62 -15.14 20.99
N ASP A 591 19.05 -14.76 22.14
CA ASP A 591 19.30 -13.46 22.75
C ASP A 591 20.50 -13.58 23.71
N GLN A 592 21.30 -12.52 23.80
CA GLN A 592 22.42 -12.43 24.74
C GLN A 592 22.02 -11.50 25.89
N THR A 593 21.79 -12.07 27.06
CA THR A 593 21.51 -11.28 28.28
C THR A 593 22.77 -11.18 29.13
N PRO A 594 23.19 -9.97 29.56
CA PRO A 594 24.30 -9.84 30.50
C PRO A 594 23.91 -10.49 31.83
N SER A 595 24.75 -11.38 32.34
CA SER A 595 24.55 -11.96 33.67
C SER A 595 24.77 -10.86 34.72
N GLU A 596 23.87 -10.75 35.70
CA GLU A 596 23.94 -9.72 36.74
C GLU A 596 25.23 -9.80 37.59
N SER A 597 25.91 -10.94 37.58
CA SER A 597 27.22 -11.12 38.20
C SER A 597 28.38 -10.74 37.26
N LYS A 598 29.21 -9.78 37.68
CA LYS A 598 30.51 -9.51 37.05
C LYS A 598 31.50 -10.63 37.39
N THR A 599 31.98 -11.36 36.39
CA THR A 599 32.89 -12.51 36.56
C THR A 599 34.34 -12.04 36.43
N GLN A 600 35.26 -12.59 37.23
CA GLN A 600 36.69 -12.22 37.19
C GLN A 600 37.50 -13.31 36.49
N PHE A 601 38.15 -12.96 35.38
CA PHE A 601 39.13 -13.84 34.74
C PHE A 601 40.50 -13.65 35.40
N THR A 602 41.18 -14.76 35.73
CA THR A 602 42.53 -14.75 36.30
C THR A 602 43.46 -15.55 35.39
N GLY A 603 44.31 -14.84 34.64
CA GLY A 603 45.39 -15.44 33.85
C GLY A 603 46.74 -15.36 34.57
N ARG A 604 47.78 -15.98 33.99
CA ARG A 604 49.14 -16.03 34.56
C ARG A 604 49.79 -14.66 34.76
N HIS A 605 49.37 -13.64 34.00
CA HIS A 605 49.98 -12.30 33.99
C HIS A 605 49.00 -11.15 34.29
N ALA A 606 47.69 -11.38 34.38
CA ALA A 606 46.70 -10.34 34.66
C ALA A 606 45.37 -10.90 35.18
N LYS A 607 44.65 -10.09 35.96
CA LYS A 607 43.25 -10.33 36.35
C LYS A 607 42.38 -9.18 35.86
N PHE A 608 41.28 -9.46 35.18
CA PHE A 608 40.30 -8.44 34.80
C PHE A 608 38.88 -8.95 34.95
N VAL A 609 37.96 -8.03 35.20
CA VAL A 609 36.54 -8.30 35.45
C VAL A 609 35.76 -8.03 34.17
N TYR A 610 34.92 -8.98 33.77
CA TYR A 610 34.10 -8.90 32.56
C TYR A 610 32.65 -9.29 32.87
N THR A 611 31.71 -8.75 32.09
CA THR A 611 30.30 -9.15 32.17
C THR A 611 30.10 -10.39 31.33
N GLN A 612 29.73 -11.51 31.95
CA GLN A 612 29.44 -12.74 31.23
C GLN A 612 28.06 -12.67 30.60
N PHE A 613 27.96 -12.79 29.28
CA PHE A 613 26.67 -12.87 28.58
C PHE A 613 26.21 -14.34 28.55
N THR A 614 24.97 -14.58 28.99
CA THR A 614 24.31 -15.88 28.85
C THR A 614 23.44 -15.85 27.60
N GLN A 615 23.49 -16.95 26.84
CA GLN A 615 22.68 -17.13 25.64
C GLN A 615 21.35 -17.79 26.02
N VAL A 616 20.24 -17.11 25.76
CA VAL A 616 18.90 -17.62 26.02
C VAL A 616 18.23 -17.95 24.69
N SER A 617 17.88 -19.23 24.50
CA SER A 617 17.16 -19.67 23.31
C SER A 617 15.70 -19.23 23.36
N LYS A 618 15.23 -18.54 22.32
CA LYS A 618 13.87 -18.02 22.21
C LYS A 618 13.13 -18.65 21.03
N ARG A 619 11.86 -19.00 21.25
CA ARG A 619 10.91 -19.37 20.19
C ARG A 619 10.18 -18.11 19.74
N LEU A 620 10.24 -17.80 18.45
CA LEU A 620 9.54 -16.65 17.88
C LEU A 620 8.04 -16.97 17.69
N PRO A 621 7.16 -15.96 17.77
CA PRO A 621 5.74 -16.13 17.48
C PRO A 621 5.51 -16.54 16.02
N CYS A 622 4.40 -17.22 15.78
CA CYS A 622 4.01 -17.67 14.45
C CYS A 622 3.66 -16.50 13.52
N GLU A 623 4.17 -16.54 12.29
CA GLU A 623 3.93 -15.54 11.24
C GLU A 623 2.73 -15.91 10.35
N VAL A 624 2.21 -17.14 10.46
CA VAL A 624 0.98 -17.56 9.76
C VAL A 624 -0.23 -16.84 10.38
N PRO A 625 -0.99 -16.04 9.59
CA PRO A 625 -2.15 -15.34 10.10
C PRO A 625 -3.32 -16.30 10.37
N ILE A 626 -4.06 -16.04 11.44
CA ILE A 626 -5.33 -16.70 11.73
C ILE A 626 -6.39 -16.12 10.78
N PRO A 627 -7.06 -16.93 9.93
CA PRO A 627 -8.09 -16.46 9.03
C PRO A 627 -9.27 -15.82 9.77
N ALA A 628 -9.95 -14.88 9.11
CA ALA A 628 -11.17 -14.26 9.65
C ALA A 628 -12.22 -15.33 10.01
N GLY A 629 -12.86 -15.17 11.17
CA GLY A 629 -13.86 -16.11 11.68
C GLY A 629 -13.32 -17.44 12.22
N LYS A 630 -11.99 -17.65 12.26
CA LYS A 630 -11.35 -18.80 12.93
C LYS A 630 -10.61 -18.36 14.19
N ILE A 631 -10.46 -19.29 15.15
CA ILE A 631 -9.64 -19.09 16.38
C ILE A 631 -8.18 -19.54 16.18
N SER A 632 -7.88 -20.29 15.12
CA SER A 632 -6.54 -20.75 14.74
C SER A 632 -6.44 -20.93 13.23
N HIS A 633 -5.23 -20.87 12.69
CA HIS A 633 -4.95 -21.32 11.32
C HIS A 633 -4.74 -22.84 11.30
N ASP A 634 -4.85 -23.44 10.11
CA ASP A 634 -4.56 -24.84 9.88
C ASP A 634 -3.05 -25.04 9.64
N GLY A 635 -2.50 -26.21 10.00
CA GLY A 635 -1.09 -26.55 9.81
C GLY A 635 -0.15 -26.13 10.96
N GLU A 636 1.15 -26.43 10.80
CA GLU A 636 2.19 -26.17 11.82
C GLU A 636 2.45 -24.67 12.03
N HIS A 637 2.75 -24.26 13.26
CA HIS A 637 3.13 -22.89 13.59
C HIS A 637 4.55 -22.56 13.11
N LYS A 638 4.68 -21.63 12.17
CA LYS A 638 5.97 -21.22 11.55
C LYS A 638 6.21 -19.74 11.70
N HIS A 639 7.45 -19.35 12.03
CA HIS A 639 7.89 -17.95 12.11
C HIS A 639 8.65 -17.47 10.86
N ASP A 640 8.83 -18.34 9.86
CA ASP A 640 9.41 -18.03 8.56
C ASP A 640 8.63 -18.82 7.50
N LEU A 641 8.05 -18.09 6.54
CA LEU A 641 7.21 -18.64 5.47
C LEU A 641 8.01 -19.14 4.26
N LYS A 642 9.35 -18.99 4.25
CA LYS A 642 10.20 -19.48 3.16
C LYS A 642 10.36 -21.01 3.21
N ASP A 643 10.40 -21.65 2.04
CA ASP A 643 10.57 -23.12 1.91
C ASP A 643 11.87 -23.67 2.53
N LYS A 644 12.88 -22.81 2.76
CA LYS A 644 14.16 -23.17 3.39
C LYS A 644 14.59 -22.07 4.39
N PRO A 645 14.06 -22.08 5.63
CA PRO A 645 14.47 -21.12 6.64
C PRO A 645 15.95 -21.30 7.00
N PHE A 646 16.63 -20.21 7.37
CA PHE A 646 18.00 -20.26 7.87
C PHE A 646 17.98 -21.00 9.23
N ARG A 647 18.46 -22.25 9.23
CA ARG A 647 18.51 -23.09 10.43
C ARG A 647 19.90 -22.96 11.03
N SER A 648 20.00 -22.51 12.27
CA SER A 648 21.21 -22.71 13.07
C SER A 648 21.33 -24.20 13.41
N HIS A 649 21.82 -25.00 12.46
CA HIS A 649 22.27 -26.35 12.75
C HIS A 649 23.48 -26.26 13.67
N TRP A 650 23.25 -26.55 14.96
CA TRP A 650 24.26 -26.67 16.01
C TRP A 650 25.43 -27.60 15.62
N ASP A 651 25.25 -28.45 14.61
CA ASP A 651 26.27 -29.34 14.05
C ASP A 651 27.42 -28.62 13.31
N ILE A 652 27.19 -27.40 12.80
CA ILE A 652 28.22 -26.64 12.09
C ILE A 652 29.14 -25.92 13.10
N LEU A 653 28.61 -25.45 14.23
CA LEU A 653 29.41 -24.77 15.26
C LEU A 653 30.24 -25.77 16.10
N LYS A 654 29.74 -26.98 16.36
CA LYS A 654 30.53 -28.05 16.99
C LYS A 654 31.78 -28.40 16.18
N ASN A 655 31.66 -28.49 14.86
CA ASN A 655 32.79 -28.77 13.98
C ASN A 655 33.76 -27.60 13.83
N PHE A 656 33.28 -26.35 13.97
CA PHE A 656 34.14 -25.17 13.97
C PHE A 656 34.93 -25.05 15.28
N ILE A 657 34.27 -25.17 16.44
CA ILE A 657 34.92 -25.05 17.76
C ILE A 657 35.88 -26.22 18.03
N LEU A 658 35.55 -27.45 17.59
CA LEU A 658 36.47 -28.59 17.72
C LEU A 658 37.71 -28.49 16.82
N ARG A 659 37.66 -27.71 15.72
CA ARG A 659 38.83 -27.49 14.84
C ARG A 659 39.73 -26.34 15.32
N THR A 660 39.20 -25.34 16.01
CA THR A 660 40.01 -24.22 16.54
C THR A 660 40.67 -24.52 17.88
N MET A 661 40.22 -25.53 18.64
CA MET A 661 40.89 -25.96 19.89
C MET A 661 42.01 -26.99 19.69
N ALA A 662 42.30 -27.39 18.45
CA ALA A 662 43.46 -28.23 18.11
C ALA A 662 44.68 -27.42 17.61
N LEU A 663 44.59 -26.09 17.63
CA LEU A 663 45.64 -25.15 17.22
C LEU A 663 45.83 -24.05 18.27
N TRP A 664 45.95 -24.42 19.55
CA TRP A 664 46.57 -23.62 20.61
C TRP A 664 47.18 -24.53 21.68
#